data_AF-A0A949KXG7-F1
#
_entry.id   AF-A0A949KXG7-F1
#
_cell.length_a   1.000
_cell.length_b   1.000
_cell.length_c   1.000
_cell.angle_alpha   90.00
_cell.angle_beta   90.00
_cell.angle_gamma   90.00
#
_symmetry.space_group_name_H-M   'P 1'
#
loop_
_entity.id
_entity.type
_entity.pdbx_description
1 polymer ?
#
loop_
_entity_poly.entity_id
_entity_poly.type
_entity_poly.pdbx_seq_one_letter_code
_entity_poly.pdbx_strand_id
1 'polypeptide(L)'
;MNLVQRIRSIFSHPPQTIQQDHGQEDLFKARYQAFRRLLSANNGALDFMTELEEAALGHRHFGMHFVRTRATGASTKVYNIVENLLYLAPGKYLGLRDSLRTIQDQIQMELASRQAIHRSELVLELDRITARDVEDVGGKMANLGELGNSLQVPVPSGFAITAQAYMAFMRQSNLWDEINCLVLGHPMASHFGACAPASLDPEDEDATNQPIALLEMCAKIRGMILAAKIPAELEEAILCAYDRLCEREGRQVHVALRSSALGEDSEGASFAGQHRSLLNLDRESLLDGYKEVVASKYSAHAMTYRYMLGIRDDDVLMCVGCLSMVTSRAGGVAYTSNPLNTGDNRIQITSAWGVAKGVVDGTATSDRFLVEKGPPPRIVERTVPRKESAIVCSQTEGVRRIMVDPLQADQPTLDDGQILELATMAARIEAHYGTPQDIEWAYTPEGQLFLLQTRPLDIRQSEPARELLPDVEPLVQGGQTASSGTAHGVVHIVKKDVDILVLPDKAIMVCVEAAPKWAAVLNRCQAVIAEQGSVAGHLANVAREFNVPALFGVPAATNILEPGREITLDADNRVVYDGLQSELLDRLPQRPNMMEGSPVFQTLLNVNRHITPLRLLDPDGVDFTPANCKTLHDITRFCHEKSVQEMFSFGRDHDFSPRSSKQLKTIVPMQWWIINLDDGFVEEPGGKMIALDKIASLPMLALWRGIVAYSWEGPPCVDCKGFMSVLFQSATNRNLEPAAASQFSERNYFMISKHFCNLQSRFGYHFTSVEALAGPRPRENYIRFQFKGGAADHHRKVRRARFVGEILDEFGFQTRVREDAMFARLDDCDQEFIEDRLELLGHILIHTRQLDMIMNKEDVVQFYKKRILQQLQAMMDAKNKARSRAAHEEK
;
A
#
# COMPACT_ATOMS: atom_id res chain seq x y z
N MET A 1 90.79 -21.84 20.30
CA MET A 1 89.82 -21.39 19.28
C MET A 1 88.42 -21.33 19.89
N ASN A 2 87.61 -20.28 19.79
CA ASN A 2 87.83 -18.85 19.98
C ASN A 2 86.42 -18.31 20.25
N LEU A 3 86.28 -17.35 21.15
CA LEU A 3 85.03 -16.73 21.65
C LEU A 3 84.07 -16.23 20.53
N VAL A 4 84.55 -16.17 19.28
CA VAL A 4 83.89 -15.65 18.08
C VAL A 4 82.80 -16.58 17.52
N GLN A 5 82.83 -17.90 17.78
CA GLN A 5 81.80 -18.83 17.28
C GLN A 5 80.51 -18.88 18.13
N ARG A 6 80.54 -18.43 19.40
CA ARG A 6 79.34 -18.38 20.26
C ARG A 6 78.48 -17.12 20.08
N ILE A 7 79.01 -16.07 19.45
CA ILE A 7 78.27 -14.81 19.22
C ILE A 7 77.44 -14.86 17.92
N ARG A 8 77.78 -15.74 16.97
CA ARG A 8 77.05 -15.88 15.70
C ARG A 8 75.75 -16.70 15.77
N SER A 9 75.49 -17.43 16.86
CA SER A 9 74.25 -18.22 17.02
C SER A 9 73.10 -17.48 17.72
N ILE A 10 73.26 -16.19 18.05
CA ILE A 10 72.22 -15.36 18.68
C ILE A 10 71.53 -14.41 17.69
N PHE A 11 72.14 -14.15 16.52
CA PHE A 11 71.67 -13.13 15.56
C PHE A 11 71.18 -13.67 14.20
N SER A 12 70.84 -14.95 14.10
CA SER A 12 70.23 -15.51 12.89
C SER A 12 68.82 -16.04 13.19
N HIS A 13 67.84 -15.14 13.24
CA HIS A 13 66.47 -15.54 12.93
C HIS A 13 66.36 -15.72 11.41
N PRO A 14 65.79 -16.84 10.92
CA PRO A 14 65.51 -17.01 9.50
C PRO A 14 64.46 -15.96 9.08
N PRO A 15 64.46 -15.51 7.81
CA PRO A 15 63.38 -14.66 7.32
C PRO A 15 62.06 -15.44 7.44
N GLN A 16 61.15 -14.96 8.29
CA GLN A 16 59.80 -15.45 8.32
C GLN A 16 59.12 -15.12 6.98
N THR A 17 58.46 -16.15 6.46
CA THR A 17 57.89 -16.32 5.14
C THR A 17 56.87 -15.24 4.77
N ILE A 18 56.99 -14.69 3.56
CA ILE A 18 56.13 -13.63 2.97
C ILE A 18 54.71 -14.13 2.59
N GLN A 19 54.34 -15.37 2.90
CA GLN A 19 53.10 -15.99 2.40
C GLN A 19 51.89 -15.94 3.34
N GLN A 20 52.00 -15.46 4.59
CA GLN A 20 50.86 -15.43 5.53
C GLN A 20 50.03 -14.13 5.52
N ASP A 21 50.59 -12.99 5.08
CA ASP A 21 49.92 -11.66 5.17
C ASP A 21 48.82 -11.47 4.09
N HIS A 22 48.99 -12.01 2.88
CA HIS A 22 48.02 -11.82 1.79
C HIS A 22 46.65 -12.47 2.05
N GLY A 23 46.62 -13.62 2.73
CA GLY A 23 45.36 -14.32 3.02
C GLY A 23 44.46 -13.60 4.03
N GLN A 24 45.04 -12.82 4.94
CA GLN A 24 44.28 -12.05 5.94
C GLN A 24 43.70 -10.77 5.35
N GLU A 25 44.42 -10.10 4.45
CA GLU A 25 43.93 -8.94 3.70
C GLU A 25 42.77 -9.33 2.76
N ASP A 26 42.89 -10.46 2.06
CA ASP A 26 41.83 -10.97 1.18
C ASP A 26 40.58 -11.39 1.96
N LEU A 27 40.76 -12.02 3.13
CA LEU A 27 39.65 -12.38 4.02
C LEU A 27 38.93 -11.13 4.57
N PHE A 28 39.69 -10.09 4.92
CA PHE A 28 39.12 -8.82 5.39
C PHE A 28 38.35 -8.11 4.27
N LYS A 29 38.91 -8.05 3.05
CA LYS A 29 38.22 -7.50 1.87
C LYS A 29 36.91 -8.24 1.58
N ALA A 30 36.92 -9.56 1.65
CA ALA A 30 35.71 -10.38 1.47
C ALA A 30 34.63 -10.09 2.53
N ARG A 31 35.04 -9.95 3.80
CA ARG A 31 34.14 -9.57 4.91
C ARG A 31 33.59 -8.15 4.72
N TYR A 32 34.42 -7.19 4.34
CA TYR A 32 33.98 -5.83 4.06
C TYR A 32 32.99 -5.77 2.89
N GLN A 33 33.22 -6.54 1.82
CA GLN A 33 32.25 -6.66 0.73
C GLN A 33 30.92 -7.26 1.19
N ALA A 34 30.93 -8.24 2.10
CA ALA A 34 29.71 -8.76 2.71
C ALA A 34 29.00 -7.70 3.57
N PHE A 35 29.76 -6.91 4.34
CA PHE A 35 29.23 -5.80 5.11
C PHE A 35 28.58 -4.71 4.23
N ARG A 36 29.21 -4.32 3.11
CA ARG A 36 28.62 -3.38 2.15
C ARG A 36 27.33 -3.92 1.52
N ARG A 37 27.31 -5.21 1.17
CA ARG A 37 26.10 -5.89 0.65
C ARG A 37 24.98 -5.89 1.70
N LEU A 38 25.31 -6.10 2.97
CA LEU A 38 24.37 -6.02 4.08
C LEU A 38 23.76 -4.61 4.19
N LEU A 39 24.59 -3.55 4.17
CA LEU A 39 24.10 -2.17 4.23
C LEU A 39 23.19 -1.83 3.04
N SER A 40 23.57 -2.21 1.82
CA SER A 40 22.73 -2.00 0.65
C SER A 40 21.39 -2.75 0.73
N ALA A 41 21.40 -3.98 1.25
CA ALA A 41 20.18 -4.75 1.46
C ALA A 41 19.30 -4.15 2.57
N ASN A 42 19.91 -3.62 3.64
CA ASN A 42 19.24 -2.90 4.72
C ASN A 42 18.43 -1.71 4.19
N ASN A 43 19.04 -0.89 3.33
CA ASN A 43 18.35 0.29 2.79
C ASN A 43 17.18 -0.11 1.89
N GLY A 44 17.40 -1.09 1.01
CA GLY A 44 16.30 -1.62 0.20
C GLY A 44 15.17 -2.26 1.02
N ALA A 45 15.44 -2.81 2.21
CA ALA A 45 14.40 -3.30 3.11
C ALA A 45 13.59 -2.14 3.71
N LEU A 46 14.26 -1.07 4.15
CA LEU A 46 13.63 0.13 4.71
C LEU A 46 12.79 0.90 3.68
N ASP A 47 13.22 0.94 2.42
CA ASP A 47 12.44 1.56 1.34
C ASP A 47 11.10 0.82 1.14
N PHE A 48 11.13 -0.51 1.07
CA PHE A 48 9.89 -1.30 0.99
C PHE A 48 9.00 -1.16 2.22
N MET A 49 9.58 -1.05 3.42
CA MET A 49 8.85 -0.79 4.66
C MET A 49 8.13 0.57 4.60
N THR A 50 8.83 1.62 4.14
CA THR A 50 8.27 2.97 3.98
C THR A 50 7.08 2.96 3.01
N GLU A 51 7.21 2.29 1.86
CA GLU A 51 6.11 2.20 0.89
C GLU A 51 4.88 1.46 1.46
N LEU A 52 5.08 0.42 2.29
CA LEU A 52 3.99 -0.28 2.96
C LEU A 52 3.31 0.60 4.02
N GLU A 53 4.08 1.41 4.77
CA GLU A 53 3.54 2.37 5.74
C GLU A 53 2.73 3.48 5.05
N GLU A 54 3.24 4.06 3.95
CA GLU A 54 2.52 5.06 3.16
C GLU A 54 1.21 4.51 2.59
N ALA A 55 1.21 3.26 2.11
CA ALA A 55 -0.02 2.61 1.66
C ALA A 55 -1.02 2.38 2.81
N ALA A 56 -0.52 2.10 4.02
CA ALA A 56 -1.34 1.89 5.20
C ALA A 56 -2.03 3.16 5.71
N LEU A 57 -1.60 4.35 5.26
CA LEU A 57 -2.31 5.62 5.51
C LEU A 57 -3.62 5.72 4.70
N GLY A 58 -3.82 4.88 3.68
CA GLY A 58 -5.07 4.79 2.93
C GLY A 58 -5.27 5.89 1.87
N HIS A 59 -4.29 6.76 1.62
CA HIS A 59 -4.43 7.87 0.65
C HIS A 59 -4.33 7.46 -0.82
N ARG A 60 -3.96 6.21 -1.12
CA ARG A 60 -3.80 5.68 -2.48
C ARG A 60 -4.51 4.35 -2.67
N HIS A 61 -5.01 4.11 -3.88
CA HIS A 61 -5.50 2.80 -4.29
C HIS A 61 -4.33 1.87 -4.58
N PHE A 62 -4.43 0.61 -4.17
CA PHE A 62 -3.44 -0.41 -4.46
C PHE A 62 -4.08 -1.81 -4.49
N GLY A 63 -3.49 -2.72 -5.26
CA GLY A 63 -3.96 -4.10 -5.38
C GLY A 63 -3.06 -5.11 -4.67
N MET A 64 -3.47 -6.39 -4.65
CA MET A 64 -2.67 -7.46 -4.06
C MET A 64 -1.27 -7.60 -4.65
N HIS A 65 -1.07 -7.27 -5.93
CA HIS A 65 0.25 -7.27 -6.55
C HIS A 65 1.23 -6.37 -5.77
N PHE A 66 0.81 -5.14 -5.45
CA PHE A 66 1.62 -4.20 -4.69
C PHE A 66 2.01 -4.80 -3.33
N VAL A 67 1.01 -5.27 -2.56
CA VAL A 67 1.24 -5.85 -1.23
C VAL A 67 2.20 -7.04 -1.30
N ARG A 68 1.98 -7.97 -2.23
CA ARG A 68 2.80 -9.17 -2.41
C ARG A 68 4.23 -8.84 -2.84
N THR A 69 4.40 -7.97 -3.83
CA THR A 69 5.72 -7.58 -4.36
C THR A 69 6.55 -6.87 -3.28
N ARG A 70 5.94 -5.96 -2.51
CA ARG A 70 6.63 -5.22 -1.44
C ARG A 70 6.96 -6.10 -0.24
N ALA A 71 6.03 -6.95 0.19
CA ALA A 71 6.28 -7.90 1.27
C ALA A 71 7.36 -8.94 0.92
N THR A 72 7.32 -9.47 -0.31
CA THR A 72 8.35 -10.41 -0.82
C THR A 72 9.69 -9.70 -1.00
N GLY A 73 9.68 -8.47 -1.51
CA GLY A 73 10.87 -7.64 -1.65
C GLY A 73 11.56 -7.38 -0.30
N ALA A 74 10.79 -6.94 0.70
CA ALA A 74 11.28 -6.75 2.07
C ALA A 74 11.85 -8.06 2.64
N SER A 75 11.10 -9.16 2.53
CA SER A 75 11.54 -10.49 3.00
C SER A 75 12.86 -10.95 2.35
N THR A 76 13.02 -10.72 1.05
CA THR A 76 14.23 -11.07 0.29
C THR A 76 15.41 -10.21 0.72
N LYS A 77 15.21 -8.90 0.93
CA LYS A 77 16.25 -8.00 1.42
C LYS A 77 16.70 -8.40 2.83
N VAL A 78 15.76 -8.70 3.72
CA VAL A 78 16.09 -9.17 5.09
C VAL A 78 16.79 -10.53 5.08
N TYR A 79 16.41 -11.46 4.21
CA TYR A 79 17.15 -12.70 4.00
C TYR A 79 18.62 -12.43 3.64
N ASN A 80 18.87 -11.53 2.68
CA ASN A 80 20.22 -11.15 2.29
C ASN A 80 21.00 -10.50 3.45
N ILE A 81 20.35 -9.68 4.29
CA ILE A 81 20.96 -9.09 5.49
C ILE A 81 21.42 -10.21 6.45
N VAL A 82 20.55 -11.18 6.73
CA VAL A 82 20.86 -12.31 7.63
C VAL A 82 22.02 -13.14 7.09
N GLU A 83 22.00 -13.52 5.82
CA GLU A 83 23.06 -14.34 5.23
C GLU A 83 24.42 -13.62 5.21
N ASN A 84 24.45 -12.31 4.92
CA ASN A 84 25.70 -11.55 5.00
C ASN A 84 26.21 -11.42 6.45
N LEU A 85 25.32 -11.29 7.45
CA LEU A 85 25.73 -11.30 8.85
C LEU A 85 26.29 -12.66 9.28
N LEU A 86 25.66 -13.76 8.87
CA LEU A 86 26.15 -15.11 9.18
C LEU A 86 27.50 -15.39 8.50
N TYR A 87 27.74 -14.82 7.33
CA TYR A 87 29.06 -14.83 6.69
C TYR A 87 30.10 -14.01 7.49
N LEU A 88 29.70 -12.83 7.99
CA LEU A 88 30.54 -12.03 8.88
C LEU A 88 30.81 -12.74 10.21
N ALA A 89 29.87 -13.49 10.76
CA ALA A 89 30.02 -14.13 12.06
C ALA A 89 29.55 -15.59 12.03
N PRO A 90 30.37 -16.49 11.45
CA PRO A 90 30.02 -17.89 11.33
C PRO A 90 29.69 -18.51 12.69
N GLY A 91 28.49 -19.13 12.79
CA GLY A 91 28.06 -19.88 13.98
C GLY A 91 27.51 -19.07 15.15
N LYS A 92 27.57 -17.71 15.14
CA LYS A 92 27.12 -16.90 16.30
C LYS A 92 25.62 -16.63 16.35
N TYR A 93 25.00 -16.32 15.21
CA TYR A 93 23.62 -15.79 15.15
C TYR A 93 22.62 -16.72 14.44
N LEU A 94 22.82 -18.04 14.53
CA LEU A 94 22.05 -19.03 13.76
C LEU A 94 20.53 -18.95 13.98
N GLY A 95 20.08 -18.57 15.18
CA GLY A 95 18.65 -18.41 15.49
C GLY A 95 17.92 -17.36 14.66
N LEU A 96 18.63 -16.47 13.94
CA LEU A 96 18.02 -15.54 13.00
C LEU A 96 17.31 -16.23 11.84
N ARG A 97 17.81 -17.40 11.39
CA ARG A 97 17.16 -18.17 10.32
C ARG A 97 15.79 -18.68 10.74
N ASP A 98 15.66 -19.14 11.99
CA ASP A 98 14.40 -19.64 12.53
C ASP A 98 13.39 -18.50 12.74
N SER A 99 13.84 -17.36 13.30
CA SER A 99 13.00 -16.16 13.43
C SER A 99 12.54 -15.64 12.07
N LEU A 100 13.46 -15.55 11.09
CA LEU A 100 13.12 -15.11 9.73
C LEU A 100 12.11 -16.06 9.07
N ARG A 101 12.33 -17.37 9.14
CA ARG A 101 11.40 -18.37 8.59
C ARG A 101 10.01 -18.22 9.21
N THR A 102 9.94 -18.11 10.54
CA THR A 102 8.65 -17.95 11.25
C THR A 102 7.89 -16.72 10.77
N ILE A 103 8.59 -15.59 10.60
CA ILE A 103 7.98 -14.34 10.11
C ILE A 103 7.57 -14.46 8.64
N GLN A 104 8.39 -15.08 7.79
CA GLN A 104 8.07 -15.34 6.39
C GLN A 104 6.84 -16.24 6.24
N ASP A 105 6.72 -17.30 7.05
CA ASP A 105 5.58 -18.21 7.07
C ASP A 105 4.28 -17.47 7.48
N GLN A 106 4.36 -16.58 8.47
CA GLN A 106 3.23 -15.73 8.87
C GLN A 106 2.81 -14.76 7.76
N ILE A 107 3.76 -14.06 7.14
CA ILE A 107 3.49 -13.17 6.00
C ILE A 107 2.84 -13.96 4.86
N GLN A 108 3.37 -15.14 4.54
CA GLN A 108 2.85 -15.99 3.47
C GLN A 108 1.42 -16.48 3.76
N MET A 109 1.12 -16.79 5.03
CA MET A 109 -0.22 -17.19 5.47
C MET A 109 -1.24 -16.05 5.35
N GLU A 110 -0.84 -14.80 5.62
CA GLU A 110 -1.69 -13.62 5.43
C GLU A 110 -1.88 -13.27 3.93
N LEU A 111 -0.84 -13.48 3.10
CA LEU A 111 -0.92 -13.27 1.65
C LEU A 111 -1.70 -14.36 0.89
N ALA A 112 -1.93 -15.52 1.50
CA ALA A 112 -2.69 -16.62 0.91
C ALA A 112 -4.19 -16.26 0.78
N SER A 113 -4.88 -16.85 -0.20
CA SER A 113 -6.35 -16.77 -0.28
C SER A 113 -6.97 -17.69 0.78
N ARG A 114 -8.03 -17.22 1.44
CA ARG A 114 -8.71 -17.89 2.57
C ARG A 114 -10.09 -18.43 2.22
N GLN A 115 -10.41 -18.71 0.97
CA GLN A 115 -11.74 -19.20 0.65
C GLN A 115 -11.90 -20.69 0.99
N ALA A 116 -12.75 -20.95 1.98
CA ALA A 116 -13.21 -22.28 2.32
C ALA A 116 -14.41 -22.61 1.43
N ILE A 117 -14.22 -23.49 0.45
CA ILE A 117 -15.35 -24.06 -0.29
C ILE A 117 -15.99 -25.10 0.63
N HIS A 118 -17.29 -24.95 0.87
CA HIS A 118 -18.02 -25.84 1.77
C HIS A 118 -18.57 -27.06 1.04
N ARG A 119 -18.93 -26.92 -0.24
CA ARG A 119 -19.50 -28.01 -1.05
C ARG A 119 -18.62 -28.41 -2.23
N SER A 120 -18.52 -29.72 -2.46
CA SER A 120 -17.78 -30.29 -3.58
C SER A 120 -18.60 -30.42 -4.88
N GLU A 121 -19.90 -30.12 -4.84
CA GLU A 121 -20.82 -30.29 -5.95
C GLU A 121 -20.56 -29.21 -7.02
N LEU A 122 -20.47 -29.62 -8.30
CA LEU A 122 -20.23 -28.69 -9.43
C LEU A 122 -21.49 -27.93 -9.83
N VAL A 123 -22.66 -28.53 -9.61
CA VAL A 123 -23.97 -27.96 -9.91
C VAL A 123 -24.93 -28.22 -8.75
N LEU A 124 -25.72 -27.22 -8.39
CA LEU A 124 -26.77 -27.30 -7.37
C LEU A 124 -28.11 -26.91 -7.98
N GLU A 125 -29.13 -27.75 -7.80
CA GLU A 125 -30.50 -27.45 -8.21
C GLU A 125 -31.07 -26.32 -7.36
N LEU A 126 -31.85 -25.40 -7.97
CA LEU A 126 -32.37 -24.22 -7.26
C LEU A 126 -33.31 -24.57 -6.10
N ASP A 127 -33.97 -25.72 -6.16
CA ASP A 127 -34.85 -26.25 -5.10
C ASP A 127 -34.10 -26.71 -3.82
N ARG A 128 -32.76 -26.72 -3.86
CA ARG A 128 -31.88 -27.07 -2.73
C ARG A 128 -31.06 -25.90 -2.21
N ILE A 129 -31.20 -24.72 -2.81
CA ILE A 129 -30.42 -23.53 -2.50
C ILE A 129 -31.20 -22.65 -1.51
N THR A 130 -30.51 -22.15 -0.49
CA THR A 130 -31.03 -21.18 0.48
C THR A 130 -30.05 -20.02 0.65
N ALA A 131 -30.42 -19.02 1.45
CA ALA A 131 -29.53 -17.90 1.79
C ALA A 131 -28.23 -18.34 2.51
N ARG A 132 -28.11 -19.59 2.96
CA ARG A 132 -26.88 -20.13 3.58
C ARG A 132 -25.82 -20.54 2.57
N ASP A 133 -26.21 -20.77 1.32
CA ASP A 133 -25.32 -21.30 0.29
C ASP A 133 -24.63 -20.17 -0.52
N VAL A 134 -24.64 -18.92 -0.01
CA VAL A 134 -24.04 -17.74 -0.67
C VAL A 134 -22.58 -17.97 -1.06
N GLU A 135 -21.80 -18.67 -0.23
CA GLU A 135 -20.38 -18.95 -0.50
C GLU A 135 -20.17 -20.04 -1.57
N ASP A 136 -21.21 -20.81 -1.91
CA ASP A 136 -21.13 -21.88 -2.92
C ASP A 136 -21.75 -21.47 -4.27
N VAL A 137 -22.77 -20.59 -4.27
CA VAL A 137 -23.52 -20.20 -5.49
C VAL A 137 -23.61 -18.69 -5.76
N GLY A 138 -23.05 -17.88 -4.87
CA GLY A 138 -23.13 -16.42 -4.92
C GLY A 138 -24.47 -15.84 -4.44
N GLY A 139 -24.46 -14.53 -4.20
CA GLY A 139 -25.59 -13.82 -3.56
C GLY A 139 -26.91 -13.94 -4.32
N LYS A 140 -26.88 -13.73 -5.63
CA LYS A 140 -28.11 -13.74 -6.46
C LYS A 140 -28.82 -15.08 -6.47
N MET A 141 -28.08 -16.17 -6.68
CA MET A 141 -28.69 -17.51 -6.73
C MET A 141 -29.13 -17.97 -5.35
N ALA A 142 -28.38 -17.63 -4.30
CA ALA A 142 -28.77 -17.90 -2.91
C ALA A 142 -30.07 -17.18 -2.53
N ASN A 143 -30.18 -15.89 -2.86
CA ASN A 143 -31.38 -15.09 -2.61
C ASN A 143 -32.58 -15.59 -3.43
N LEU A 144 -32.38 -15.98 -4.69
CA LEU A 144 -33.45 -16.52 -5.52
C LEU A 144 -33.95 -17.89 -5.01
N GLY A 145 -33.03 -18.75 -4.57
CA GLY A 145 -33.38 -20.01 -3.90
C GLY A 145 -34.15 -19.79 -2.60
N GLU A 146 -33.74 -18.81 -1.79
CA GLU A 146 -34.43 -18.41 -0.56
C GLU A 146 -35.88 -17.96 -0.84
N LEU A 147 -36.10 -17.15 -1.87
CA LEU A 147 -37.45 -16.72 -2.28
C LEU A 147 -38.35 -17.92 -2.64
N GLY A 148 -37.83 -18.85 -3.44
CA GLY A 148 -38.58 -20.03 -3.88
C GLY A 148 -38.85 -21.02 -2.75
N ASN A 149 -37.83 -21.34 -1.96
CA ASN A 149 -37.85 -22.45 -1.00
C ASN A 149 -38.41 -22.04 0.38
N SER A 150 -38.12 -20.83 0.86
CA SER A 150 -38.58 -20.35 2.16
C SER A 150 -39.89 -19.58 2.09
N LEU A 151 -40.04 -18.68 1.12
CA LEU A 151 -41.22 -17.81 1.00
C LEU A 151 -42.30 -18.34 0.04
N GLN A 152 -42.01 -19.41 -0.69
CA GLN A 152 -42.91 -20.01 -1.70
C GLN A 152 -43.38 -18.99 -2.74
N VAL A 153 -42.47 -18.11 -3.15
CA VAL A 153 -42.69 -17.07 -4.16
C VAL A 153 -42.41 -17.65 -5.55
N PRO A 154 -43.20 -17.29 -6.59
CA PRO A 154 -42.94 -17.77 -7.94
C PRO A 154 -41.59 -17.25 -8.46
N VAL A 155 -40.64 -18.16 -8.60
CA VAL A 155 -39.32 -17.93 -9.20
C VAL A 155 -39.13 -18.90 -10.38
N PRO A 156 -38.35 -18.56 -11.41
CA PRO A 156 -38.07 -19.48 -12.50
C PRO A 156 -37.31 -20.72 -12.03
N SER A 157 -37.70 -21.90 -12.52
CA SER A 157 -36.95 -23.15 -12.32
C SER A 157 -35.52 -23.04 -12.86
N GLY A 158 -34.55 -23.69 -12.22
CA GLY A 158 -33.17 -23.65 -12.68
C GLY A 158 -32.18 -24.33 -11.74
N PHE A 159 -30.90 -24.06 -11.98
CA PHE A 159 -29.78 -24.56 -11.20
C PHE A 159 -28.63 -23.55 -11.17
N ALA A 160 -27.69 -23.69 -10.23
CA ALA A 160 -26.49 -22.89 -10.13
C ALA A 160 -25.25 -23.74 -10.40
N ILE A 161 -24.35 -23.22 -11.23
CA ILE A 161 -22.98 -23.71 -11.43
C ILE A 161 -22.11 -23.05 -10.35
N THR A 162 -21.48 -23.88 -9.52
CA THR A 162 -20.95 -23.46 -8.21
C THR A 162 -19.56 -22.83 -8.27
N ALA A 163 -19.13 -22.25 -7.16
CA ALA A 163 -17.76 -21.80 -6.94
C ALA A 163 -16.73 -22.92 -7.18
N GLN A 164 -17.05 -24.16 -6.77
CA GLN A 164 -16.22 -25.34 -7.02
C GLN A 164 -16.07 -25.64 -8.51
N ALA A 165 -17.13 -25.48 -9.31
CA ALA A 165 -17.08 -25.63 -10.77
C ALA A 165 -16.18 -24.59 -11.44
N TYR A 166 -16.28 -23.33 -11.01
CA TYR A 166 -15.38 -22.27 -11.48
C TYR A 166 -13.92 -22.62 -11.17
N MET A 167 -13.61 -23.06 -9.95
CA MET A 167 -12.24 -23.45 -9.58
C MET A 167 -11.73 -24.66 -10.34
N ALA A 168 -12.57 -25.68 -10.58
CA ALA A 168 -12.20 -26.83 -11.40
C ALA A 168 -11.83 -26.41 -12.83
N PHE A 169 -12.63 -25.53 -13.44
CA PHE A 169 -12.38 -24.97 -14.77
C PHE A 169 -11.07 -24.18 -14.83
N MET A 170 -10.83 -23.29 -13.86
CA MET A 170 -9.63 -22.45 -13.84
C MET A 170 -8.35 -23.23 -13.56
N ARG A 171 -8.41 -24.30 -12.74
CA ARG A 171 -7.24 -25.14 -12.39
C ARG A 171 -6.83 -26.08 -13.52
N GLN A 172 -7.77 -26.78 -14.15
CA GLN A 172 -7.43 -27.79 -15.16
C GLN A 172 -6.71 -27.17 -16.38
N SER A 173 -7.04 -25.93 -16.70
CA SER A 173 -6.49 -25.23 -17.86
C SER A 173 -5.24 -24.38 -17.55
N ASN A 174 -4.68 -24.47 -16.32
CA ASN A 174 -3.63 -23.56 -15.81
C ASN A 174 -3.94 -22.05 -15.98
N LEU A 175 -5.21 -21.71 -16.21
CA LEU A 175 -5.65 -20.33 -16.46
C LEU A 175 -5.35 -19.45 -15.26
N TRP A 176 -5.50 -19.99 -14.06
CA TRP A 176 -5.26 -19.25 -12.82
C TRP A 176 -3.85 -18.66 -12.76
N ASP A 177 -2.83 -19.46 -13.05
CA ASP A 177 -1.44 -19.04 -12.97
C ASP A 177 -1.07 -18.08 -14.09
N GLU A 178 -1.55 -18.34 -15.32
CA GLU A 178 -1.27 -17.46 -16.46
C GLU A 178 -1.96 -16.10 -16.32
N ILE A 179 -3.23 -16.08 -15.88
CA ILE A 179 -3.97 -14.85 -15.60
C ILE A 179 -3.29 -14.07 -14.48
N ASN A 180 -2.90 -14.74 -13.40
CA ASN A 180 -2.15 -14.08 -12.34
C ASN A 180 -0.84 -13.49 -12.85
N CYS A 181 -0.09 -14.20 -13.71
CA CYS A 181 1.13 -13.64 -14.31
C CYS A 181 0.84 -12.39 -15.15
N LEU A 182 -0.24 -12.37 -15.93
CA LEU A 182 -0.64 -11.19 -16.72
C LEU A 182 -1.04 -10.01 -15.82
N VAL A 183 -1.86 -10.27 -14.80
CA VAL A 183 -2.30 -9.24 -13.84
C VAL A 183 -1.12 -8.72 -13.00
N LEU A 184 -0.19 -9.58 -12.60
CA LEU A 184 1.03 -9.19 -11.88
C LEU A 184 2.02 -8.43 -12.78
N GLY A 185 2.08 -8.75 -14.07
CA GLY A 185 2.96 -8.09 -15.04
C GLY A 185 2.49 -6.70 -15.47
N HIS A 186 1.24 -6.34 -15.14
CA HIS A 186 0.63 -5.08 -15.56
C HIS A 186 0.49 -4.11 -14.37
N PRO A 187 1.10 -2.92 -14.39
CA PRO A 187 0.97 -1.95 -13.31
C PRO A 187 -0.42 -1.30 -13.38
N MET A 188 -1.47 -1.95 -12.87
CA MET A 188 -2.78 -1.30 -12.73
C MET A 188 -2.68 0.03 -11.96
N ALA A 189 -1.75 0.12 -11.00
CA ALA A 189 -1.46 1.33 -10.25
C ALA A 189 -1.04 2.55 -11.12
N SER A 190 -0.36 2.34 -12.26
CA SER A 190 -0.01 3.46 -13.14
C SER A 190 -1.24 4.05 -13.84
N HIS A 191 -2.27 3.23 -14.08
CA HIS A 191 -3.50 3.63 -14.77
C HIS A 191 -4.45 4.45 -13.89
N PHE A 192 -4.27 4.38 -12.57
CA PHE A 192 -5.12 5.04 -11.57
C PHE A 192 -4.35 6.07 -10.74
N GLY A 193 -3.18 6.52 -11.23
CA GLY A 193 -2.28 7.41 -10.51
C GLY A 193 -2.88 8.80 -10.25
N ALA A 194 -3.55 8.96 -9.11
CA ALA A 194 -3.97 10.26 -8.57
C ALA A 194 -2.83 10.97 -7.78
N CYS A 195 -1.66 10.37 -7.66
CA CYS A 195 -0.48 10.91 -6.99
C CYS A 195 0.79 10.33 -7.63
N ALA A 196 1.18 10.80 -8.81
CA ALA A 196 2.61 10.81 -9.13
C ALA A 196 3.25 11.87 -8.21
N PRO A 197 4.35 11.59 -7.50
CA PRO A 197 5.12 12.63 -6.85
C PRO A 197 5.44 13.71 -7.87
N ALA A 198 5.27 14.97 -7.49
CA ALA A 198 5.60 16.13 -8.31
C ALA A 198 7.12 16.19 -8.55
N SER A 199 7.60 15.40 -9.48
CA SER A 199 8.88 15.53 -10.15
C SER A 199 8.88 14.52 -11.29
N LEU A 200 8.81 14.98 -12.53
CA LEU A 200 9.51 14.44 -13.69
C LEU A 200 9.22 15.34 -14.90
N ASP A 201 10.25 15.54 -15.71
CA ASP A 201 10.34 16.50 -16.80
C ASP A 201 9.29 16.30 -17.91
N PRO A 202 9.00 17.32 -18.73
CA PRO A 202 7.90 17.30 -19.72
C PRO A 202 8.11 16.40 -20.96
N GLU A 203 9.07 15.46 -20.97
CA GLU A 203 9.48 14.74 -22.18
C GLU A 203 9.13 13.23 -22.21
N ASP A 204 8.45 12.67 -21.20
CA ASP A 204 8.05 11.25 -21.24
C ASP A 204 6.76 11.02 -22.05
N GLU A 205 6.90 10.58 -23.30
CA GLU A 205 5.83 10.14 -24.21
C GLU A 205 5.01 8.92 -23.68
N ASP A 206 5.45 8.28 -22.59
CA ASP A 206 4.88 7.05 -22.01
C ASP A 206 3.54 7.23 -21.26
N ALA A 207 3.14 8.46 -20.92
CA ALA A 207 1.86 8.72 -20.25
C ALA A 207 0.63 8.45 -21.15
N THR A 208 0.82 8.47 -22.48
CA THR A 208 -0.28 8.40 -23.46
C THR A 208 -0.76 6.97 -23.74
N ASN A 209 0.05 5.95 -23.45
CA ASN A 209 -0.23 4.54 -23.80
C ASN A 209 -0.88 3.70 -22.69
N GLN A 210 -1.09 4.27 -21.50
CA GLN A 210 -1.54 3.49 -20.34
C GLN A 210 -2.97 2.93 -20.52
N PRO A 211 -4.01 3.70 -20.90
CA PRO A 211 -5.38 3.16 -21.00
C PRO A 211 -5.54 1.99 -21.99
N ILE A 212 -4.64 1.89 -22.98
CA ILE A 212 -4.63 0.83 -24.00
C ILE A 212 -4.12 -0.49 -23.40
N ALA A 213 -3.12 -0.47 -22.52
CA ALA A 213 -2.51 -1.66 -21.96
C ALA A 213 -3.49 -2.48 -21.10
N LEU A 214 -4.36 -1.82 -20.31
CA LEU A 214 -5.41 -2.50 -19.53
C LEU A 214 -6.42 -3.21 -20.44
N LEU A 215 -6.84 -2.55 -21.52
CA LEU A 215 -7.80 -3.11 -22.48
C LEU A 215 -7.20 -4.33 -23.21
N GLU A 216 -5.93 -4.25 -23.61
CA GLU A 216 -5.21 -5.37 -24.23
C GLU A 216 -5.06 -6.56 -23.27
N MET A 217 -4.70 -6.31 -22.02
CA MET A 217 -4.62 -7.36 -20.98
C MET A 217 -5.98 -8.03 -20.78
N CYS A 218 -7.06 -7.24 -20.63
CA CYS A 218 -8.41 -7.77 -20.47
C CYS A 218 -8.85 -8.59 -21.68
N ALA A 219 -8.58 -8.12 -22.89
CA ALA A 219 -8.89 -8.83 -24.13
C ALA A 219 -8.14 -10.17 -24.21
N LYS A 220 -6.86 -10.19 -23.82
CA LYS A 220 -6.03 -11.40 -23.78
C LYS A 220 -6.56 -12.42 -22.77
N ILE A 221 -6.84 -12.00 -21.54
CA ILE A 221 -7.40 -12.88 -20.49
C ILE A 221 -8.74 -13.47 -20.94
N ARG A 222 -9.64 -12.63 -21.47
CA ARG A 222 -10.94 -13.09 -21.98
C ARG A 222 -10.78 -14.10 -23.12
N GLY A 223 -9.86 -13.84 -24.06
CA GLY A 223 -9.55 -14.76 -25.15
C GLY A 223 -9.07 -16.12 -24.65
N MET A 224 -8.22 -16.15 -23.62
CA MET A 224 -7.75 -17.39 -23.00
C MET A 224 -8.89 -18.20 -22.37
N ILE A 225 -9.79 -17.54 -21.64
CA ILE A 225 -10.95 -18.18 -21.01
C ILE A 225 -11.90 -18.77 -22.05
N LEU A 226 -12.18 -18.04 -23.13
CA LEU A 226 -13.09 -18.48 -24.19
C LEU A 226 -12.52 -19.67 -24.99
N ALA A 227 -11.19 -19.71 -25.17
CA ALA A 227 -10.48 -20.79 -25.84
C ALA A 227 -10.24 -22.03 -24.96
N ALA A 228 -10.33 -21.89 -23.64
CA ALA A 228 -10.09 -22.98 -22.71
C ALA A 228 -11.17 -24.06 -22.81
N LYS A 229 -10.74 -25.32 -22.65
CA LYS A 229 -11.63 -26.47 -22.67
C LYS A 229 -12.29 -26.64 -21.30
N ILE A 230 -13.60 -26.85 -21.28
CA ILE A 230 -14.35 -27.16 -20.06
C ILE A 230 -14.00 -28.60 -19.62
N PRO A 231 -13.75 -28.85 -18.32
CA PRO A 231 -13.60 -30.20 -17.78
C PRO A 231 -14.77 -31.10 -18.18
N ALA A 232 -14.49 -32.34 -18.60
CA ALA A 232 -15.55 -33.28 -19.02
C ALA A 232 -16.59 -33.52 -17.91
N GLU A 233 -16.14 -33.62 -16.65
CA GLU A 233 -17.02 -33.76 -15.49
C GLU A 233 -17.95 -32.54 -15.29
N LEU A 234 -17.44 -31.33 -15.57
CA LEU A 234 -18.23 -30.10 -15.47
C LEU A 234 -19.21 -29.98 -16.64
N GLU A 235 -18.76 -30.28 -17.85
CA GLU A 235 -19.59 -30.32 -19.05
C GLU A 235 -20.78 -31.28 -18.87
N GLU A 236 -20.50 -32.50 -18.41
CA GLU A 236 -21.53 -33.51 -18.13
C GLU A 236 -22.50 -33.03 -17.03
N ALA A 237 -21.98 -32.46 -15.94
CA ALA A 237 -22.81 -31.96 -14.84
C ALA A 237 -23.78 -30.85 -15.30
N ILE A 238 -23.30 -29.90 -16.12
CA ILE A 238 -24.12 -28.80 -16.67
C ILE A 238 -25.20 -29.33 -17.61
N LEU A 239 -24.83 -30.21 -18.54
CA LEU A 239 -25.77 -30.75 -19.53
C LEU A 239 -26.82 -31.65 -18.87
N CYS A 240 -26.43 -32.50 -17.92
CA CYS A 240 -27.37 -33.31 -17.16
C CYS A 240 -28.35 -32.47 -16.32
N ALA A 241 -27.91 -31.35 -15.75
CA ALA A 241 -28.79 -30.42 -15.04
C ALA A 241 -29.78 -29.73 -15.99
N TYR A 242 -29.33 -29.33 -17.17
CA TYR A 242 -30.20 -28.79 -18.21
C TYR A 242 -31.24 -29.81 -18.70
N ASP A 243 -30.83 -31.06 -18.92
CA ASP A 243 -31.73 -32.12 -19.38
C ASP A 243 -32.81 -32.42 -18.31
N ARG A 244 -32.43 -32.46 -17.02
CA ARG A 244 -33.40 -32.55 -15.89
C ARG A 244 -34.35 -31.35 -15.82
N LEU A 245 -33.86 -30.14 -16.09
CA LEU A 245 -34.72 -28.95 -16.16
C LEU A 245 -35.76 -29.09 -17.27
N CYS A 246 -35.36 -29.56 -18.46
CA CYS A 246 -36.29 -29.81 -19.57
C CYS A 246 -37.32 -30.90 -19.25
N GLU A 247 -36.91 -31.96 -18.55
CA GLU A 247 -37.83 -33.03 -18.09
C GLU A 247 -38.89 -32.48 -17.12
N ARG A 248 -38.50 -31.64 -16.17
CA ARG A 248 -39.42 -30.99 -15.21
C ARG A 248 -40.41 -30.06 -15.89
N GLU A 249 -39.95 -29.31 -16.88
CA GLU A 249 -40.77 -28.36 -17.65
C GLU A 249 -41.61 -29.06 -18.75
N GLY A 250 -41.36 -30.34 -19.01
CA GLY A 250 -42.07 -31.15 -20.01
C GLY A 250 -41.81 -30.74 -21.47
N ARG A 251 -40.79 -29.91 -21.71
CA ARG A 251 -40.41 -29.40 -23.04
C ARG A 251 -38.95 -28.92 -23.02
N GLN A 252 -38.36 -28.75 -24.20
CA GLN A 252 -37.12 -27.99 -24.30
C GLN A 252 -37.38 -26.52 -23.97
N VAL A 253 -36.54 -25.97 -23.09
CA VAL A 253 -36.65 -24.59 -22.61
C VAL A 253 -35.41 -23.81 -23.04
N HIS A 254 -35.61 -22.56 -23.45
CA HIS A 254 -34.49 -21.62 -23.49
C HIS A 254 -34.13 -21.20 -22.07
N VAL A 255 -32.87 -20.87 -21.84
CA VAL A 255 -32.37 -20.49 -20.51
C VAL A 255 -31.72 -19.12 -20.49
N ALA A 256 -31.71 -18.50 -19.32
CA ALA A 256 -30.94 -17.33 -19.00
C ALA A 256 -29.75 -17.73 -18.13
N LEU A 257 -28.54 -17.39 -18.58
CA LEU A 257 -27.33 -17.50 -17.77
C LEU A 257 -27.05 -16.16 -17.09
N ARG A 258 -27.07 -16.16 -15.75
CA ARG A 258 -26.82 -14.98 -14.91
C ARG A 258 -25.54 -15.18 -14.11
N SER A 259 -24.71 -14.15 -14.07
CA SER A 259 -23.56 -14.07 -13.16
C SER A 259 -24.03 -13.91 -11.72
N SER A 260 -23.44 -14.69 -10.82
CA SER A 260 -23.70 -14.69 -9.38
C SER A 260 -22.34 -14.82 -8.66
N ALA A 261 -21.48 -13.81 -8.81
CA ALA A 261 -20.15 -13.86 -8.22
C ALA A 261 -20.20 -13.82 -6.68
N LEU A 262 -19.22 -14.42 -6.02
CA LEU A 262 -19.05 -14.25 -4.59
C LEU A 262 -18.76 -12.78 -4.26
N GLY A 263 -19.47 -12.24 -3.27
CA GLY A 263 -19.38 -10.83 -2.87
C GLY A 263 -20.15 -9.85 -3.75
N GLU A 264 -20.84 -10.30 -4.82
CA GLU A 264 -21.58 -9.43 -5.76
C GLU A 264 -22.69 -8.60 -5.09
N ASP A 265 -23.29 -9.11 -4.01
CA ASP A 265 -24.35 -8.45 -3.24
C ASP A 265 -23.94 -8.18 -1.77
N SER A 266 -22.65 -7.94 -1.52
CA SER A 266 -22.14 -7.64 -0.17
C SER A 266 -22.43 -6.20 0.27
N GLU A 267 -22.58 -5.98 1.59
CA GLU A 267 -22.83 -4.64 2.14
C GLU A 267 -21.74 -3.64 1.69
N GLY A 268 -22.15 -2.58 0.99
CA GLY A 268 -21.25 -1.52 0.49
C GLY A 268 -20.69 -1.72 -0.92
N ALA A 269 -20.91 -2.87 -1.57
CA ALA A 269 -20.49 -3.13 -2.95
C ALA A 269 -21.63 -3.77 -3.76
N SER A 270 -22.26 -2.99 -4.63
CA SER A 270 -23.45 -3.41 -5.36
C SER A 270 -23.18 -4.22 -6.64
N PHE A 271 -21.91 -4.23 -7.12
CA PHE A 271 -21.42 -4.84 -8.37
C PHE A 271 -22.37 -4.69 -9.58
N ALA A 272 -23.18 -3.63 -9.58
CA ALA A 272 -24.34 -3.53 -10.44
C ALA A 272 -23.93 -3.42 -11.91
N GLY A 273 -24.41 -4.36 -12.74
CA GLY A 273 -24.18 -4.35 -14.20
C GLY A 273 -22.74 -4.60 -14.65
N GLN A 274 -21.87 -5.11 -13.77
CA GLN A 274 -20.46 -5.36 -14.06
C GLN A 274 -20.24 -6.64 -14.87
N HIS A 275 -21.06 -7.64 -14.61
CA HIS A 275 -20.94 -8.98 -15.17
C HIS A 275 -22.01 -9.25 -16.24
N ARG A 276 -21.71 -10.18 -17.15
CA ARG A 276 -22.59 -10.48 -18.28
C ARG A 276 -23.74 -11.37 -17.83
N SER A 277 -24.93 -11.06 -18.33
CA SER A 277 -26.10 -11.95 -18.30
C SER A 277 -26.53 -12.22 -19.74
N LEU A 278 -26.65 -13.49 -20.09
CA LEU A 278 -27.05 -13.95 -21.41
C LEU A 278 -28.48 -14.47 -21.32
N LEU A 279 -29.33 -13.99 -22.22
CA LEU A 279 -30.76 -14.28 -22.20
C LEU A 279 -31.13 -15.09 -23.44
N ASN A 280 -32.10 -15.99 -23.27
CA ASN A 280 -32.68 -16.80 -24.35
C ASN A 280 -31.69 -17.71 -25.09
N LEU A 281 -30.82 -18.39 -24.34
CA LEU A 281 -29.88 -19.37 -24.90
C LEU A 281 -30.54 -20.72 -25.13
N ASP A 282 -30.09 -21.43 -26.16
CA ASP A 282 -30.42 -22.84 -26.41
C ASP A 282 -29.40 -23.80 -25.76
N ARG A 283 -29.66 -25.10 -25.89
CA ARG A 283 -28.80 -26.16 -25.33
C ARG A 283 -27.39 -26.13 -25.93
N GLU A 284 -27.27 -25.84 -27.22
CA GLU A 284 -25.99 -25.87 -27.95
C GLU A 284 -25.08 -24.73 -27.52
N SER A 285 -25.65 -23.54 -27.25
CA SER A 285 -24.91 -22.35 -26.82
C SER A 285 -24.62 -22.32 -25.32
N LEU A 286 -25.08 -23.30 -24.54
CA LEU A 286 -25.03 -23.27 -23.08
C LEU A 286 -23.59 -23.21 -22.53
N LEU A 287 -22.70 -24.04 -23.06
CA LEU A 287 -21.30 -24.14 -22.61
C LEU A 287 -20.49 -22.92 -23.02
N ASP A 288 -20.71 -22.40 -24.22
CA ASP A 288 -20.08 -21.16 -24.66
C ASP A 288 -20.61 -19.96 -23.86
N GLY A 289 -21.91 -19.94 -23.56
CA GLY A 289 -22.52 -18.96 -22.68
C GLY A 289 -21.92 -18.99 -21.26
N TYR A 290 -21.66 -20.17 -20.71
CA TYR A 290 -20.95 -20.29 -19.42
C TYR A 290 -19.56 -19.65 -19.47
N LYS A 291 -18.75 -19.97 -20.49
CA LYS A 291 -17.42 -19.35 -20.67
C LYS A 291 -17.50 -17.83 -20.85
N GLU A 292 -18.50 -17.33 -21.59
CA GLU A 292 -18.71 -15.89 -21.76
C GLU A 292 -19.02 -15.18 -20.43
N VAL A 293 -19.85 -15.79 -19.57
CA VAL A 293 -20.15 -15.26 -18.23
C VAL A 293 -18.89 -15.28 -17.37
N VAL A 294 -18.15 -16.38 -17.37
CA VAL A 294 -16.86 -16.48 -16.65
C VAL A 294 -15.86 -15.43 -17.13
N ALA A 295 -15.72 -15.25 -18.44
CA ALA A 295 -14.83 -14.26 -19.03
C ALA A 295 -15.23 -12.81 -18.67
N SER A 296 -16.51 -12.55 -18.39
CA SER A 296 -16.99 -11.21 -18.04
C SER A 296 -16.40 -10.64 -16.74
N LYS A 297 -15.93 -11.51 -15.83
CA LYS A 297 -15.14 -11.13 -14.62
C LYS A 297 -13.91 -10.29 -14.98
N TYR A 298 -13.30 -10.55 -16.13
CA TYR A 298 -12.08 -9.89 -16.61
C TYR A 298 -12.37 -8.84 -17.69
N SER A 299 -13.57 -8.26 -17.69
CA SER A 299 -13.82 -7.02 -18.41
C SER A 299 -13.03 -5.88 -17.76
N ALA A 300 -12.60 -4.88 -18.56
CA ALA A 300 -11.87 -3.72 -18.04
C ALA A 300 -12.65 -3.00 -16.93
N HIS A 301 -13.97 -2.96 -17.07
CA HIS A 301 -14.91 -2.41 -16.09
C HIS A 301 -14.87 -3.18 -14.76
N ALA A 302 -15.11 -4.50 -14.79
CA ALA A 302 -15.12 -5.33 -13.60
C ALA A 302 -13.75 -5.40 -12.91
N MET A 303 -12.64 -5.37 -13.66
CA MET A 303 -11.29 -5.31 -13.08
C MET A 303 -11.02 -3.96 -12.40
N THR A 304 -11.43 -2.85 -13.03
CA THR A 304 -11.29 -1.51 -12.48
C THR A 304 -12.10 -1.34 -11.20
N TYR A 305 -13.36 -1.76 -11.22
CA TYR A 305 -14.26 -1.72 -10.06
C TYR A 305 -13.65 -2.45 -8.85
N ARG A 306 -13.15 -3.68 -9.05
CA ARG A 306 -12.53 -4.48 -7.99
C ARG A 306 -11.23 -3.87 -7.46
N TYR A 307 -10.42 -3.29 -8.35
CA TYR A 307 -9.20 -2.60 -7.95
C TYR A 307 -9.50 -1.38 -7.06
N MET A 308 -10.50 -0.58 -7.42
CA MET A 308 -10.90 0.61 -6.66
C MET A 308 -11.46 0.29 -5.28
N LEU A 309 -12.23 -0.80 -5.17
CA LEU A 309 -12.78 -1.26 -3.90
C LEU A 309 -11.80 -2.10 -3.07
N GLY A 310 -10.56 -2.28 -3.51
CA GLY A 310 -9.58 -3.14 -2.84
C GLY A 310 -10.07 -4.59 -2.68
N ILE A 311 -10.78 -5.11 -3.67
CA ILE A 311 -11.28 -6.49 -3.71
C ILE A 311 -10.24 -7.39 -4.38
N ARG A 312 -9.93 -8.54 -3.77
CA ARG A 312 -8.94 -9.49 -4.31
C ARG A 312 -9.53 -10.23 -5.50
N ASP A 313 -8.75 -10.42 -6.58
CA ASP A 313 -9.21 -11.21 -7.74
C ASP A 313 -9.57 -12.66 -7.36
N ASP A 314 -8.80 -13.22 -6.42
CA ASP A 314 -8.96 -14.56 -5.86
C ASP A 314 -10.26 -14.72 -5.05
N ASP A 315 -10.81 -13.63 -4.49
CA ASP A 315 -11.99 -13.69 -3.62
C ASP A 315 -13.30 -13.67 -4.42
N VAL A 316 -13.24 -13.31 -5.70
CA VAL A 316 -14.44 -13.18 -6.55
C VAL A 316 -14.57 -14.43 -7.40
N LEU A 317 -15.11 -15.51 -6.85
CA LEU A 317 -15.40 -16.71 -7.65
C LEU A 317 -16.68 -16.49 -8.46
N MET A 318 -16.63 -16.77 -9.77
CA MET A 318 -17.76 -16.54 -10.66
C MET A 318 -18.67 -17.76 -10.69
N CYS A 319 -19.72 -17.75 -9.84
CA CYS A 319 -20.81 -18.72 -9.97
C CYS A 319 -21.77 -18.26 -11.07
N VAL A 320 -22.48 -19.22 -11.68
CA VAL A 320 -23.39 -18.93 -12.81
C VAL A 320 -24.73 -19.59 -12.57
N GLY A 321 -25.79 -18.79 -12.51
CA GLY A 321 -27.17 -19.25 -12.48
C GLY A 321 -27.68 -19.59 -13.87
N CYS A 322 -28.28 -20.77 -14.04
CA CYS A 322 -29.00 -21.18 -15.23
C CYS A 322 -30.48 -21.30 -14.91
N LEU A 323 -31.28 -20.35 -15.43
CA LEU A 323 -32.71 -20.24 -15.13
C LEU A 323 -33.53 -20.46 -16.41
N SER A 324 -34.68 -21.11 -16.29
CA SER A 324 -35.66 -21.18 -17.36
C SER A 324 -36.07 -19.76 -17.79
N MET A 325 -36.04 -19.49 -19.10
CA MET A 325 -36.33 -18.16 -19.63
C MET A 325 -37.82 -17.85 -19.52
N VAL A 326 -38.14 -16.79 -18.77
CA VAL A 326 -39.51 -16.27 -18.70
C VAL A 326 -39.77 -15.41 -19.93
N THR A 327 -40.75 -15.82 -20.76
CA THR A 327 -41.24 -14.99 -21.86
C THR A 327 -42.13 -13.91 -21.27
N SER A 328 -41.65 -12.67 -21.20
CA SER A 328 -42.34 -11.59 -20.50
C SER A 328 -43.09 -10.64 -21.45
N ARG A 329 -44.32 -10.31 -21.09
CA ARG A 329 -45.09 -9.21 -21.68
C ARG A 329 -44.60 -7.87 -21.13
N ALA A 330 -44.36 -7.81 -19.82
CA ALA A 330 -43.82 -6.65 -19.12
C ALA A 330 -42.79 -7.12 -18.09
N GLY A 331 -41.77 -6.32 -17.86
CA GLY A 331 -40.74 -6.59 -16.86
C GLY A 331 -40.22 -5.29 -16.27
N GLY A 332 -39.62 -5.39 -15.08
CA GLY A 332 -39.20 -4.19 -14.38
C GLY A 332 -38.53 -4.44 -13.04
N VAL A 333 -38.46 -3.37 -12.27
CA VAL A 333 -37.82 -3.31 -10.97
C VAL A 333 -38.80 -2.72 -9.95
N ALA A 334 -38.83 -3.25 -8.75
CA ALA A 334 -39.59 -2.74 -7.62
C ALA A 334 -38.66 -2.42 -6.45
N TYR A 335 -38.69 -1.17 -6.00
CA TYR A 335 -38.02 -0.73 -4.78
C TYR A 335 -39.05 -0.65 -3.67
N THR A 336 -38.78 -1.36 -2.59
CA THR A 336 -39.70 -1.40 -1.44
C THR A 336 -39.69 -0.12 -0.62
N SER A 337 -38.70 0.77 -0.82
CA SER A 337 -38.65 2.10 -0.22
C SER A 337 -37.99 3.08 -1.19
N ASN A 338 -38.12 4.38 -0.93
CA ASN A 338 -37.43 5.39 -1.73
C ASN A 338 -35.91 5.39 -1.43
N PRO A 339 -35.03 5.13 -2.42
CA PRO A 339 -33.59 5.08 -2.19
C PRO A 339 -32.94 6.43 -1.83
N LEU A 340 -33.64 7.54 -2.10
CA LEU A 340 -33.15 8.91 -1.87
C LEU A 340 -33.71 9.54 -0.59
N ASN A 341 -34.74 8.95 0.01
CA ASN A 341 -35.42 9.52 1.16
C ASN A 341 -35.84 8.44 2.16
N THR A 342 -35.11 8.36 3.27
CA THR A 342 -35.38 7.44 4.39
C THR A 342 -36.75 7.63 5.02
N GLY A 343 -37.37 8.81 4.90
CA GLY A 343 -38.71 9.09 5.40
C GLY A 343 -39.84 8.62 4.46
N ASP A 344 -39.53 8.28 3.22
CA ASP A 344 -40.51 7.83 2.22
C ASP A 344 -40.50 6.31 2.06
N ASN A 345 -41.32 5.66 2.87
CA ASN A 345 -41.44 4.20 2.94
C ASN A 345 -42.42 3.61 1.89
N ARG A 346 -42.70 4.33 0.79
CA ARG A 346 -43.60 3.85 -0.27
C ARG A 346 -42.85 2.96 -1.25
N ILE A 347 -43.56 1.99 -1.82
CA ILE A 347 -43.03 1.08 -2.85
C ILE A 347 -43.05 1.80 -4.19
N GLN A 348 -41.91 1.82 -4.88
CA GLN A 348 -41.78 2.35 -6.24
C GLN A 348 -41.63 1.20 -7.24
N ILE A 349 -42.58 1.07 -8.16
CA ILE A 349 -42.56 0.06 -9.24
C ILE A 349 -42.24 0.77 -10.54
N THR A 350 -41.19 0.33 -11.23
CA THR A 350 -40.79 0.81 -12.55
C THR A 350 -40.94 -0.33 -13.56
N SER A 351 -41.62 -0.09 -14.69
CA SER A 351 -41.96 -1.15 -15.63
C SER A 351 -41.83 -0.74 -17.10
N ALA A 352 -41.42 -1.67 -17.95
CA ALA A 352 -41.38 -1.49 -19.40
C ALA A 352 -41.96 -2.72 -20.12
N TRP A 353 -42.29 -2.54 -21.40
CA TRP A 353 -42.72 -3.63 -22.28
C TRP A 353 -41.54 -4.58 -22.56
N GLY A 354 -41.83 -5.88 -22.56
CA GLY A 354 -40.86 -6.93 -22.83
C GLY A 354 -40.03 -7.35 -21.61
N VAL A 355 -38.74 -7.63 -21.79
CA VAL A 355 -37.85 -8.14 -20.73
C VAL A 355 -37.36 -7.03 -19.80
N ALA A 356 -37.18 -7.36 -18.52
CA ALA A 356 -36.77 -6.41 -17.47
C ALA A 356 -35.42 -5.70 -17.76
N LYS A 357 -34.56 -6.30 -18.60
CA LYS A 357 -33.26 -5.74 -19.02
C LYS A 357 -33.35 -4.29 -19.49
N GLY A 358 -34.43 -3.89 -20.16
CA GLY A 358 -34.60 -2.51 -20.63
C GLY A 358 -34.69 -1.48 -19.51
N VAL A 359 -35.32 -1.84 -18.38
CA VAL A 359 -35.43 -0.99 -17.19
C VAL A 359 -34.11 -0.99 -16.42
N VAL A 360 -33.52 -2.17 -16.23
CA VAL A 360 -32.29 -2.39 -15.46
C VAL A 360 -31.09 -1.68 -16.10
N ASP A 361 -30.95 -1.78 -17.42
CA ASP A 361 -29.88 -1.12 -18.18
C ASP A 361 -30.18 0.38 -18.42
N GLY A 362 -31.41 0.85 -18.13
CA GLY A 362 -31.81 2.25 -18.36
C GLY A 362 -32.03 2.62 -19.84
N THR A 363 -32.16 1.63 -20.72
CA THR A 363 -32.26 1.78 -22.18
C THR A 363 -33.69 1.96 -22.69
N ALA A 364 -34.68 1.59 -21.87
CA ALA A 364 -36.10 1.66 -22.22
C ALA A 364 -36.84 2.73 -21.40
N THR A 365 -37.71 3.47 -22.09
CA THR A 365 -38.70 4.33 -21.43
C THR A 365 -39.64 3.47 -20.58
N SER A 366 -39.89 3.88 -19.33
CA SER A 366 -40.61 3.07 -18.35
C SER A 366 -41.72 3.84 -17.65
N ASP A 367 -42.76 3.11 -17.24
CA ASP A 367 -43.79 3.60 -16.34
C ASP A 367 -43.27 3.62 -14.92
N ARG A 368 -43.81 4.52 -14.09
CA ARG A 368 -43.55 4.60 -12.66
C ARG A 368 -44.86 4.60 -11.89
N PHE A 369 -44.96 3.71 -10.91
CA PHE A 369 -46.08 3.63 -9.98
C PHE A 369 -45.57 3.77 -8.55
N LEU A 370 -46.23 4.60 -7.76
CA LEU A 370 -45.94 4.78 -6.34
C LEU A 370 -47.08 4.18 -5.51
N VAL A 371 -46.74 3.26 -4.61
CA VAL A 371 -47.71 2.47 -3.84
C VAL A 371 -47.44 2.61 -2.34
N GLU A 372 -48.48 2.98 -1.60
CA GLU A 372 -48.48 3.05 -0.15
C GLU A 372 -48.61 1.65 0.46
N LYS A 373 -47.71 1.33 1.40
CA LYS A 373 -47.72 0.05 2.12
C LYS A 373 -48.93 -0.02 3.05
N GLY A 374 -49.56 -1.19 3.12
CA GLY A 374 -50.69 -1.45 4.00
C GLY A 374 -51.43 -2.72 3.56
N PRO A 375 -52.27 -3.33 4.41
CA PRO A 375 -53.18 -4.38 3.99
C PRO A 375 -54.59 -3.80 3.78
N PRO A 376 -55.06 -3.54 2.53
CA PRO A 376 -54.37 -3.74 1.25
C PRO A 376 -53.50 -2.54 0.82
N PRO A 377 -52.51 -2.75 -0.07
CA PRO A 377 -51.70 -1.66 -0.59
C PRO A 377 -52.54 -0.72 -1.45
N ARG A 378 -52.12 0.55 -1.59
CA ARG A 378 -52.87 1.56 -2.35
C ARG A 378 -51.97 2.31 -3.32
N ILE A 379 -52.40 2.42 -4.59
CA ILE A 379 -51.69 3.19 -5.61
C ILE A 379 -51.92 4.69 -5.34
N VAL A 380 -50.84 5.44 -5.16
CA VAL A 380 -50.84 6.88 -4.84
C VAL A 380 -50.61 7.72 -6.08
N GLU A 381 -49.67 7.30 -6.94
CA GLU A 381 -49.21 8.08 -8.09
C GLU A 381 -48.92 7.15 -9.28
N ARG A 382 -49.15 7.66 -10.50
CA ARG A 382 -48.78 6.99 -11.76
C ARG A 382 -48.15 7.98 -12.71
N THR A 383 -47.08 7.56 -13.37
CA THR A 383 -46.44 8.27 -14.48
C THR A 383 -46.30 7.29 -15.64
N VAL A 384 -47.00 7.55 -16.75
CA VAL A 384 -47.04 6.65 -17.92
C VAL A 384 -46.59 7.44 -19.15
N PRO A 385 -45.27 7.51 -19.42
CA PRO A 385 -44.76 8.14 -20.64
C PRO A 385 -45.03 7.26 -21.87
N ARG A 386 -44.95 7.87 -23.06
CA ARG A 386 -45.02 7.14 -24.34
C ARG A 386 -43.80 6.24 -24.52
N LYS A 387 -44.03 4.94 -24.72
CA LYS A 387 -42.99 3.91 -24.85
C LYS A 387 -42.82 3.51 -26.31
N GLU A 388 -41.80 4.02 -26.98
CA GLU A 388 -41.61 3.82 -28.43
C GLU A 388 -41.03 2.45 -28.80
N SER A 389 -40.33 1.80 -27.86
CA SER A 389 -39.63 0.54 -28.11
C SER A 389 -39.66 -0.39 -26.92
N ALA A 390 -39.56 -1.69 -27.18
CA ALA A 390 -39.49 -2.75 -26.19
C ALA A 390 -38.31 -3.68 -26.49
N ILE A 391 -37.77 -4.35 -25.47
CA ILE A 391 -36.77 -5.40 -25.63
C ILE A 391 -37.47 -6.75 -25.50
N VAL A 392 -37.38 -7.59 -26.52
CA VAL A 392 -38.04 -8.91 -26.54
C VAL A 392 -37.05 -10.02 -26.87
N CYS A 393 -37.39 -11.26 -26.52
CA CYS A 393 -36.58 -12.42 -26.88
C CYS A 393 -36.45 -12.57 -28.41
N SER A 394 -35.26 -12.97 -28.85
CA SER A 394 -34.90 -13.22 -30.24
C SER A 394 -34.22 -14.59 -30.34
N GLN A 395 -34.58 -15.37 -31.35
CA GLN A 395 -33.97 -16.68 -31.58
C GLN A 395 -32.51 -16.57 -32.07
N THR A 396 -32.13 -15.46 -32.72
CA THR A 396 -30.80 -15.30 -33.32
C THR A 396 -29.85 -14.45 -32.46
N GLU A 397 -30.39 -13.48 -31.72
CA GLU A 397 -29.60 -12.48 -30.98
C GLU A 397 -29.77 -12.59 -29.46
N GLY A 398 -30.54 -13.59 -28.99
CA GLY A 398 -30.97 -13.71 -27.59
C GLY A 398 -32.07 -12.72 -27.24
N VAL A 399 -31.79 -11.42 -27.33
CA VAL A 399 -32.77 -10.33 -27.19
C VAL A 399 -32.58 -9.28 -28.27
N ARG A 400 -33.67 -8.65 -28.71
CA ARG A 400 -33.65 -7.57 -29.70
C ARG A 400 -34.60 -6.44 -29.32
N ARG A 401 -34.27 -5.23 -29.78
CA ARG A 401 -35.15 -4.07 -29.65
C ARG A 401 -36.17 -4.06 -30.79
N ILE A 402 -37.45 -3.91 -30.45
CA ILE A 402 -38.55 -3.76 -31.41
C ILE A 402 -39.28 -2.45 -31.16
N MET A 403 -39.89 -1.90 -32.21
CA MET A 403 -40.83 -0.79 -32.06
C MET A 403 -42.13 -1.30 -31.42
N VAL A 404 -42.66 -0.56 -30.45
CA VAL A 404 -43.95 -0.87 -29.82
C VAL A 404 -45.06 -0.37 -30.74
N ASP A 405 -46.17 -1.11 -30.81
CA ASP A 405 -47.36 -0.68 -31.54
C ASP A 405 -47.82 0.70 -31.02
N PRO A 406 -48.06 1.70 -31.89
CA PRO A 406 -48.55 3.02 -31.49
C PRO A 406 -49.77 2.99 -30.55
N LEU A 407 -50.64 1.97 -30.66
CA LEU A 407 -51.82 1.82 -29.78
C LEU A 407 -51.44 1.37 -28.36
N GLN A 408 -50.30 0.68 -28.19
CA GLN A 408 -49.79 0.21 -26.91
C GLN A 408 -48.77 1.17 -26.29
N ALA A 409 -48.17 2.06 -27.08
CA ALA A 409 -47.12 2.97 -26.64
C ALA A 409 -47.55 3.90 -25.49
N ASP A 410 -48.81 4.36 -25.50
CA ASP A 410 -49.36 5.26 -24.50
C ASP A 410 -50.07 4.53 -23.33
N GLN A 411 -50.19 3.20 -23.42
CA GLN A 411 -50.86 2.41 -22.39
C GLN A 411 -49.92 2.09 -21.21
N PRO A 412 -50.45 1.93 -19.99
CA PRO A 412 -49.67 1.40 -18.88
C PRO A 412 -49.29 -0.05 -19.16
N THR A 413 -48.06 -0.44 -18.81
CA THR A 413 -47.59 -1.81 -19.02
C THR A 413 -48.26 -2.82 -18.07
N LEU A 414 -48.72 -2.33 -16.90
CA LEU A 414 -49.38 -3.10 -15.85
C LEU A 414 -50.79 -2.58 -15.59
N ASP A 415 -51.71 -3.47 -15.26
CA ASP A 415 -53.01 -3.12 -14.71
C ASP A 415 -52.98 -2.94 -13.18
N ASP A 416 -54.06 -2.41 -12.61
CA ASP A 416 -54.17 -2.13 -11.18
C ASP A 416 -54.03 -3.39 -10.32
N GLY A 417 -54.56 -4.52 -10.78
CA GLY A 417 -54.48 -5.80 -10.06
C GLY A 417 -53.02 -6.27 -9.97
N GLN A 418 -52.30 -6.22 -11.09
CA GLN A 418 -50.87 -6.56 -11.18
C GLN A 418 -50.00 -5.65 -10.30
N ILE A 419 -50.27 -4.33 -10.30
CA ILE A 419 -49.52 -3.39 -9.45
C ILE A 419 -49.70 -3.73 -7.97
N LEU A 420 -50.92 -4.03 -7.53
CA LEU A 420 -51.22 -4.36 -6.14
C LEU A 420 -50.71 -5.76 -5.74
N GLU A 421 -50.77 -6.73 -6.64
CA GLU A 421 -50.17 -8.06 -6.44
C GLU A 421 -48.66 -7.96 -6.22
N LEU A 422 -47.96 -7.26 -7.12
CA LEU A 422 -46.52 -7.05 -7.02
C LEU A 422 -46.15 -6.26 -5.75
N ALA A 423 -46.89 -5.21 -5.41
CA ALA A 423 -46.65 -4.45 -4.18
C ALA A 423 -46.85 -5.30 -2.91
N THR A 424 -47.86 -6.18 -2.90
CA THR A 424 -48.10 -7.13 -1.81
C THR A 424 -46.93 -8.10 -1.69
N MET A 425 -46.43 -8.61 -2.83
CA MET A 425 -45.28 -9.52 -2.84
C MET A 425 -44.00 -8.83 -2.37
N ALA A 426 -43.73 -7.61 -2.86
CA ALA A 426 -42.56 -6.82 -2.49
C ALA A 426 -42.53 -6.53 -0.97
N ALA A 427 -43.66 -6.18 -0.37
CA ALA A 427 -43.77 -5.98 1.08
C ALA A 427 -43.51 -7.27 1.87
N ARG A 428 -43.94 -8.45 1.36
CA ARG A 428 -43.65 -9.74 1.99
C ARG A 428 -42.15 -10.07 1.94
N ILE A 429 -41.49 -9.78 0.82
CA ILE A 429 -40.05 -10.02 0.64
C ILE A 429 -39.25 -9.10 1.58
N GLU A 430 -39.59 -7.82 1.66
CA GLU A 430 -38.97 -6.88 2.62
C GLU A 430 -39.14 -7.35 4.07
N ALA A 431 -40.34 -7.81 4.46
CA ALA A 431 -40.59 -8.32 5.80
C ALA A 431 -39.76 -9.56 6.15
N HIS A 432 -39.41 -10.39 5.17
CA HIS A 432 -38.55 -11.57 5.35
C HIS A 432 -37.10 -11.19 5.63
N TYR A 433 -36.55 -10.26 4.84
CA TYR A 433 -35.15 -9.83 4.98
C TYR A 433 -34.95 -8.79 6.08
N GLY A 434 -36.02 -8.11 6.52
CA GLY A 434 -35.96 -7.07 7.56
C GLY A 434 -35.31 -5.76 7.09
N THR A 435 -34.94 -5.67 5.83
CA THR A 435 -34.33 -4.50 5.20
C THR A 435 -35.03 -4.19 3.87
N PRO A 436 -35.05 -2.92 3.45
CA PRO A 436 -35.52 -2.53 2.12
C PRO A 436 -34.83 -3.34 1.03
N GLN A 437 -35.60 -3.74 0.02
CA GLN A 437 -35.20 -4.59 -1.10
C GLN A 437 -35.38 -3.90 -2.46
N ASP A 438 -34.45 -4.23 -3.36
CA ASP A 438 -34.47 -4.05 -4.82
C ASP A 438 -34.84 -5.39 -5.47
N ILE A 439 -35.95 -5.42 -6.19
CA ILE A 439 -36.56 -6.65 -6.71
C ILE A 439 -36.73 -6.55 -8.23
N GLU A 440 -36.14 -7.48 -8.98
CA GLU A 440 -36.41 -7.66 -10.40
C GLU A 440 -37.57 -8.62 -10.62
N TRP A 441 -38.48 -8.29 -11.54
CA TRP A 441 -39.67 -9.09 -11.79
C TRP A 441 -40.07 -9.11 -13.28
N ALA A 442 -40.88 -10.10 -13.65
CA ALA A 442 -41.48 -10.23 -14.97
C ALA A 442 -42.93 -10.75 -14.88
N TYR A 443 -43.79 -10.21 -15.74
CA TYR A 443 -45.13 -10.73 -16.00
C TYR A 443 -45.17 -11.44 -17.35
N THR A 444 -45.70 -12.66 -17.37
CA THR A 444 -45.95 -13.40 -18.62
C THR A 444 -47.14 -12.82 -19.39
N PRO A 445 -47.31 -13.15 -20.69
CA PRO A 445 -48.52 -12.82 -21.45
C PRO A 445 -49.81 -13.33 -20.79
N GLU A 446 -49.75 -14.43 -20.06
CA GLU A 446 -50.86 -15.04 -19.31
C GLU A 446 -51.15 -14.32 -17.98
N GLY A 447 -50.36 -13.30 -17.63
CA GLY A 447 -50.53 -12.51 -16.41
C GLY A 447 -49.92 -13.13 -15.16
N GLN A 448 -49.01 -14.10 -15.30
CA GLN A 448 -48.32 -14.71 -14.16
C GLN A 448 -47.09 -13.89 -13.76
N LEU A 449 -46.95 -13.63 -12.46
CA LEU A 449 -45.80 -12.93 -11.87
C LEU A 449 -44.65 -13.92 -11.59
N PHE A 450 -43.44 -13.57 -12.02
CA PHE A 450 -42.20 -14.24 -11.64
C PHE A 450 -41.20 -13.22 -11.08
N LEU A 451 -40.53 -13.61 -9.99
CA LEU A 451 -39.46 -12.86 -9.36
C LEU A 451 -38.12 -13.38 -9.90
N LEU A 452 -37.31 -12.47 -10.43
CA LEU A 452 -36.08 -12.81 -11.14
C LEU A 452 -34.83 -12.61 -10.27
N GLN A 453 -34.89 -11.67 -9.33
CA GLN A 453 -33.80 -11.36 -8.39
C GLN A 453 -34.34 -10.55 -7.21
N THR A 454 -33.70 -10.66 -6.05
CA THR A 454 -33.84 -9.72 -4.93
C THR A 454 -32.48 -9.44 -4.31
N ARG A 455 -32.28 -8.20 -3.83
CA ARG A 455 -31.11 -7.81 -3.05
C ARG A 455 -31.44 -6.65 -2.11
N PRO A 456 -30.66 -6.43 -1.05
CA PRO A 456 -30.80 -5.26 -0.19
C PRO A 456 -30.70 -3.95 -0.98
N LEU A 457 -31.57 -3.01 -0.66
CA LEU A 457 -31.57 -1.65 -1.19
C LEU A 457 -30.86 -0.71 -0.21
N ASP A 458 -29.75 -0.12 -0.65
CA ASP A 458 -29.07 0.93 0.11
C ASP A 458 -29.89 2.22 0.05
N ILE A 459 -30.32 2.73 1.20
CA ILE A 459 -31.10 3.97 1.31
C ILE A 459 -30.22 5.05 1.89
N ARG A 460 -30.11 6.15 1.16
CA ARG A 460 -29.38 7.33 1.64
C ARG A 460 -30.34 8.45 1.97
N GLN A 461 -30.00 9.21 3.01
CA GLN A 461 -30.72 10.41 3.38
C GLN A 461 -30.19 11.56 2.54
N SER A 462 -30.96 12.05 1.56
CA SER A 462 -30.63 13.34 0.94
C SER A 462 -30.91 14.46 1.95
N GLU A 463 -30.10 15.53 1.94
CA GLU A 463 -30.54 16.77 2.57
C GLU A 463 -31.81 17.25 1.86
N PRO A 464 -32.77 17.86 2.58
CA PRO A 464 -33.95 18.43 1.96
C PRO A 464 -33.55 19.49 0.93
N ALA A 465 -34.17 19.46 -0.25
CA ALA A 465 -33.98 20.45 -1.30
C ALA A 465 -34.16 21.87 -0.73
N ARG A 466 -33.09 22.67 -0.76
CA ARG A 466 -33.12 24.08 -0.33
C ARG A 466 -33.56 24.97 -1.50
N GLU A 467 -33.90 26.23 -1.20
CA GLU A 467 -34.22 27.21 -2.25
C GLU A 467 -33.09 27.32 -3.27
N LEU A 468 -33.46 27.49 -4.54
CA LEU A 468 -32.53 27.74 -5.65
C LEU A 468 -31.70 28.99 -5.36
N LEU A 469 -30.50 29.07 -5.95
CA LEU A 469 -29.68 30.27 -5.84
C LEU A 469 -30.46 31.48 -6.41
N PRO A 470 -30.75 32.51 -5.58
CA PRO A 470 -31.37 33.72 -6.09
C PRO A 470 -30.39 34.41 -7.07
N ASP A 471 -30.92 34.96 -8.16
CA ASP A 471 -30.19 35.77 -9.15
C ASP A 471 -29.19 35.04 -10.09
N VAL A 472 -29.19 33.70 -10.16
CA VAL A 472 -28.41 32.94 -11.16
C VAL A 472 -29.34 32.14 -12.09
N GLU A 473 -29.30 32.43 -13.38
CA GLU A 473 -30.09 31.70 -14.38
C GLU A 473 -29.46 30.31 -14.67
N PRO A 474 -30.23 29.22 -14.54
CA PRO A 474 -29.70 27.88 -14.77
C PRO A 474 -29.52 27.57 -16.26
N LEU A 475 -28.44 26.87 -16.61
CA LEU A 475 -28.23 26.32 -17.96
C LEU A 475 -29.22 25.20 -18.28
N VAL A 476 -29.52 24.39 -17.26
CA VAL A 476 -30.43 23.26 -17.35
C VAL A 476 -31.23 23.18 -16.06
N GLN A 477 -32.54 22.95 -16.17
CA GLN A 477 -33.42 22.67 -15.04
C GLN A 477 -34.30 21.46 -15.36
N GLY A 478 -34.37 20.49 -14.44
CA GLY A 478 -35.17 19.28 -14.58
C GLY A 478 -34.33 18.00 -14.58
N GLY A 479 -34.93 16.90 -15.07
CA GLY A 479 -34.37 15.56 -14.93
C GLY A 479 -34.71 14.91 -13.59
N GLN A 480 -34.01 13.82 -13.27
CA GLN A 480 -34.19 13.01 -12.08
C GLN A 480 -32.85 12.84 -11.36
N THR A 481 -32.84 13.13 -10.06
CA THR A 481 -31.69 12.94 -9.19
C THR A 481 -31.42 11.44 -9.06
N ALA A 482 -30.34 10.96 -9.69
CA ALA A 482 -29.89 9.58 -9.57
C ALA A 482 -29.04 9.40 -8.31
N SER A 483 -28.20 10.38 -8.01
CA SER A 483 -27.34 10.46 -6.81
C SER A 483 -27.29 11.92 -6.35
N SER A 484 -27.50 12.15 -5.05
CA SER A 484 -27.58 13.48 -4.43
C SER A 484 -26.23 14.19 -4.33
N GLY A 485 -26.25 15.50 -4.13
CA GLY A 485 -25.08 16.34 -3.87
C GLY A 485 -24.78 17.37 -4.95
N THR A 486 -23.74 18.17 -4.69
CA THR A 486 -23.27 19.22 -5.62
C THR A 486 -21.87 18.89 -6.13
N ALA A 487 -21.58 19.20 -7.38
CA ALA A 487 -20.27 19.03 -7.98
C ALA A 487 -19.91 20.19 -8.91
N HIS A 488 -18.64 20.55 -8.93
CA HIS A 488 -18.08 21.50 -9.89
C HIS A 488 -16.96 20.83 -10.70
N GLY A 489 -16.89 21.14 -11.98
CA GLY A 489 -15.83 20.68 -12.86
C GLY A 489 -16.06 21.04 -14.32
N VAL A 490 -15.15 20.56 -15.16
CA VAL A 490 -15.16 20.78 -16.61
C VAL A 490 -16.00 19.71 -17.29
N VAL A 491 -16.89 20.11 -18.18
CA VAL A 491 -17.73 19.22 -18.99
C VAL A 491 -16.87 18.39 -19.93
N HIS A 492 -17.05 17.08 -19.89
CA HIS A 492 -16.48 16.13 -20.84
C HIS A 492 -17.58 15.23 -21.39
N ILE A 493 -17.75 15.23 -22.71
CA ILE A 493 -18.82 14.47 -23.36
C ILE A 493 -18.31 13.07 -23.73
N VAL A 494 -18.99 12.03 -23.25
CA VAL A 494 -18.70 10.62 -23.55
C VAL A 494 -19.80 10.07 -24.45
N LYS A 495 -19.46 9.79 -25.71
CA LYS A 495 -20.37 9.18 -26.71
C LYS A 495 -19.97 7.74 -27.05
N LYS A 496 -18.67 7.45 -27.05
CA LYS A 496 -18.09 6.16 -27.43
C LYS A 496 -17.17 5.65 -26.33
N ASP A 497 -16.91 4.34 -26.37
CA ASP A 497 -16.04 3.68 -25.38
C ASP A 497 -14.60 4.24 -25.36
N VAL A 498 -14.12 4.77 -26.48
CA VAL A 498 -12.77 5.37 -26.56
C VAL A 498 -12.68 6.73 -25.87
N ASP A 499 -13.80 7.44 -25.70
CA ASP A 499 -13.82 8.78 -25.12
C ASP A 499 -13.43 8.74 -23.62
N ILE A 500 -13.65 7.60 -22.95
CA ILE A 500 -13.27 7.42 -21.54
C ILE A 500 -11.76 7.45 -21.32
N LEU A 501 -10.97 7.13 -22.35
CA LEU A 501 -9.51 7.08 -22.26
C LEU A 501 -8.90 8.47 -22.12
N VAL A 502 -9.61 9.51 -22.60
CA VAL A 502 -9.22 10.92 -22.55
C VAL A 502 -10.01 11.74 -21.54
N LEU A 503 -10.91 11.10 -20.78
CA LEU A 503 -11.64 11.74 -19.68
C LEU A 503 -10.61 12.28 -18.67
N PRO A 504 -10.58 13.58 -18.35
CA PRO A 504 -9.64 14.10 -17.36
C PRO A 504 -10.12 13.83 -15.93
N ASP A 505 -9.19 13.86 -14.98
CA ASP A 505 -9.54 13.75 -13.58
C ASP A 505 -10.33 14.99 -13.12
N LYS A 506 -11.31 14.75 -12.25
CA LYS A 506 -12.26 15.73 -11.73
C LYS A 506 -13.21 16.34 -12.78
N ALA A 507 -13.47 15.65 -13.89
CA ALA A 507 -14.41 16.11 -14.92
C ALA A 507 -15.89 15.92 -14.54
N ILE A 508 -16.79 16.66 -15.18
CA ILE A 508 -18.23 16.35 -15.19
C ILE A 508 -18.53 15.56 -16.47
N MET A 509 -18.85 14.29 -16.32
CA MET A 509 -19.13 13.40 -17.44
C MET A 509 -20.56 13.61 -17.94
N VAL A 510 -20.71 13.95 -19.21
CA VAL A 510 -22.01 14.10 -19.88
C VAL A 510 -22.14 13.01 -20.94
N CYS A 511 -23.18 12.19 -20.86
CA CYS A 511 -23.39 11.08 -21.79
C CYS A 511 -24.84 11.00 -22.30
N VAL A 512 -25.03 10.31 -23.43
CA VAL A 512 -26.38 10.09 -23.98
C VAL A 512 -27.14 9.08 -23.12
N GLU A 513 -26.49 7.95 -22.81
CA GLU A 513 -27.09 6.84 -22.06
C GLU A 513 -26.28 6.56 -20.80
N ALA A 514 -26.98 6.44 -19.66
CA ALA A 514 -26.45 6.04 -18.37
C ALA A 514 -26.07 4.55 -18.30
N ALA A 515 -25.25 4.09 -19.25
CA ALA A 515 -24.88 2.69 -19.39
C ALA A 515 -24.01 2.20 -18.21
N PRO A 516 -24.19 0.94 -17.74
CA PRO A 516 -23.46 0.40 -16.59
C PRO A 516 -21.94 0.45 -16.75
N LYS A 517 -21.44 0.32 -17.99
CA LYS A 517 -20.00 0.37 -18.34
C LYS A 517 -19.30 1.67 -17.91
N TRP A 518 -20.04 2.76 -17.70
CA TRP A 518 -19.46 4.04 -17.27
C TRP A 518 -19.07 4.06 -15.79
N ALA A 519 -19.48 3.06 -15.01
CA ALA A 519 -19.08 2.98 -13.61
C ALA A 519 -17.55 2.85 -13.42
N ALA A 520 -16.79 2.39 -14.44
CA ALA A 520 -15.33 2.27 -14.39
C ALA A 520 -14.60 3.60 -14.16
N VAL A 521 -15.22 4.71 -14.55
CA VAL A 521 -14.59 6.04 -14.57
C VAL A 521 -15.20 7.00 -13.56
N LEU A 522 -16.19 6.57 -12.77
CA LEU A 522 -16.86 7.41 -11.78
C LEU A 522 -15.90 8.02 -10.75
N ASN A 523 -14.83 7.31 -10.39
CA ASN A 523 -13.79 7.82 -9.49
C ASN A 523 -13.02 9.02 -10.08
N ARG A 524 -13.01 9.19 -11.41
CA ARG A 524 -12.40 10.34 -12.09
C ARG A 524 -13.41 11.46 -12.28
N CYS A 525 -14.70 11.17 -12.26
CA CYS A 525 -15.76 12.15 -12.40
C CYS A 525 -16.05 12.88 -11.08
N GLN A 526 -16.32 14.19 -11.14
CA GLN A 526 -16.97 14.94 -10.05
C GLN A 526 -18.49 14.78 -10.10
N ALA A 527 -19.07 14.61 -11.28
CA ALA A 527 -20.50 14.37 -11.45
C ALA A 527 -20.80 13.67 -12.78
N VAL A 528 -22.03 13.14 -12.89
CA VAL A 528 -22.56 12.54 -14.12
C VAL A 528 -23.88 13.16 -14.53
N ILE A 529 -24.00 13.53 -15.81
CA ILE A 529 -25.25 14.00 -16.40
C ILE A 529 -25.57 13.10 -17.59
N ALA A 530 -26.78 12.52 -17.63
CA ALA A 530 -27.20 11.63 -18.70
C ALA A 530 -28.53 12.05 -19.33
N GLU A 531 -28.61 11.99 -20.66
CA GLU A 531 -29.87 12.28 -21.37
C GLU A 531 -30.94 11.21 -21.14
N GLN A 532 -30.51 9.95 -21.13
CA GLN A 532 -31.34 8.76 -20.91
C GLN A 532 -30.79 7.96 -19.74
N GLY A 533 -31.67 7.56 -18.83
CA GLY A 533 -31.31 6.75 -17.67
C GLY A 533 -32.44 6.72 -16.64
N SER A 534 -32.45 5.67 -15.83
CA SER A 534 -33.39 5.51 -14.72
C SER A 534 -32.66 5.69 -13.40
N VAL A 535 -33.34 6.29 -12.41
CA VAL A 535 -32.88 6.29 -11.00
C VAL A 535 -32.79 4.86 -10.46
N ALA A 536 -33.52 3.91 -11.06
CA ALA A 536 -33.42 2.50 -10.73
C ALA A 536 -32.34 1.72 -11.52
N GLY A 537 -31.58 2.41 -12.40
CA GLY A 537 -30.58 1.78 -13.25
C GLY A 537 -29.24 1.52 -12.54
N HIS A 538 -28.43 0.60 -13.09
CA HIS A 538 -27.15 0.22 -12.50
C HIS A 538 -26.19 1.39 -12.25
N LEU A 539 -26.03 2.29 -13.22
CA LEU A 539 -25.13 3.44 -13.06
C LEU A 539 -25.57 4.38 -11.93
N ALA A 540 -26.88 4.50 -11.68
CA ALA A 540 -27.41 5.30 -10.57
C ALA A 540 -26.98 4.70 -9.22
N ASN A 541 -27.07 3.38 -9.09
CA ASN A 541 -26.66 2.67 -7.87
C ASN A 541 -25.16 2.84 -7.61
N VAL A 542 -24.32 2.68 -8.64
CA VAL A 542 -22.87 2.89 -8.47
C VAL A 542 -22.52 4.35 -8.21
N ALA A 543 -23.21 5.31 -8.84
CA ALA A 543 -22.99 6.73 -8.56
C ALA A 543 -23.27 7.09 -7.09
N ARG A 544 -24.32 6.49 -6.48
CA ARG A 544 -24.58 6.62 -5.04
C ARG A 544 -23.46 5.99 -4.23
N GLU A 545 -23.05 4.76 -4.55
CA GLU A 545 -21.97 4.04 -3.87
C GLU A 545 -20.70 4.90 -3.75
N PHE A 546 -20.30 5.55 -4.85
CA PHE A 546 -19.10 6.39 -4.93
C PHE A 546 -19.28 7.85 -4.46
N ASN A 547 -20.47 8.25 -3.98
CA ASN A 547 -20.79 9.65 -3.66
C ASN A 547 -20.52 10.62 -4.83
N VAL A 548 -20.85 10.19 -6.06
CA VAL A 548 -20.77 11.03 -7.25
C VAL A 548 -22.17 11.57 -7.55
N PRO A 549 -22.40 12.90 -7.46
CA PRO A 549 -23.67 13.51 -7.83
C PRO A 549 -24.04 13.17 -9.27
N ALA A 550 -25.31 12.78 -9.48
CA ALA A 550 -25.76 12.32 -10.78
C ALA A 550 -27.18 12.77 -11.10
N LEU A 551 -27.36 13.32 -12.31
CA LEU A 551 -28.64 13.82 -12.84
C LEU A 551 -28.97 13.12 -14.16
N PHE A 552 -30.01 12.29 -14.19
CA PHE A 552 -30.41 11.50 -15.36
C PHE A 552 -31.72 12.01 -15.96
N GLY A 553 -31.99 11.64 -17.22
CA GLY A 553 -33.21 12.05 -17.89
C GLY A 553 -33.22 13.55 -18.23
N VAL A 554 -32.05 14.09 -18.60
CA VAL A 554 -31.86 15.50 -18.98
C VAL A 554 -31.87 15.62 -20.51
N PRO A 555 -32.99 15.99 -21.15
CA PRO A 555 -33.08 15.96 -22.61
C PRO A 555 -32.05 16.89 -23.26
N ALA A 556 -31.37 16.40 -24.30
CA ALA A 556 -30.37 17.15 -25.07
C ALA A 556 -29.18 17.71 -24.26
N ALA A 557 -28.85 17.11 -23.10
CA ALA A 557 -27.70 17.52 -22.29
C ALA A 557 -26.39 17.60 -23.07
N THR A 558 -26.14 16.68 -24.00
CA THR A 558 -24.92 16.65 -24.84
C THR A 558 -24.86 17.76 -25.89
N ASN A 559 -25.97 18.46 -26.14
CA ASN A 559 -26.04 19.61 -27.03
C ASN A 559 -26.05 20.94 -26.25
N ILE A 560 -26.62 20.95 -25.03
CA ILE A 560 -26.71 22.16 -24.18
C ILE A 560 -25.37 22.41 -23.46
N LEU A 561 -24.71 21.35 -22.98
CA LEU A 561 -23.47 21.44 -22.22
C LEU A 561 -22.27 21.26 -23.17
N GLU A 562 -21.52 22.34 -23.37
CA GLU A 562 -20.37 22.36 -24.30
C GLU A 562 -19.12 21.69 -23.70
N PRO A 563 -18.37 20.86 -24.47
CA PRO A 563 -17.10 20.30 -24.00
C PRO A 563 -16.12 21.38 -23.55
N GLY A 564 -15.44 21.19 -22.43
CA GLY A 564 -14.46 22.14 -21.90
C GLY A 564 -15.07 23.30 -21.10
N ARG A 565 -16.40 23.43 -21.05
CA ARG A 565 -17.08 24.43 -20.22
C ARG A 565 -17.05 24.03 -18.76
N GLU A 566 -16.76 24.98 -17.87
CA GLU A 566 -16.92 24.78 -16.43
C GLU A 566 -18.38 24.97 -16.02
N ILE A 567 -18.90 24.05 -15.21
CA ILE A 567 -20.27 24.11 -14.70
C ILE A 567 -20.31 23.72 -13.22
N THR A 568 -21.43 24.02 -12.56
CA THR A 568 -21.77 23.50 -11.24
C THR A 568 -23.09 22.73 -11.33
N LEU A 569 -23.06 21.43 -11.03
CA LEU A 569 -24.24 20.59 -10.90
C LEU A 569 -24.76 20.65 -9.46
N ASP A 570 -26.02 21.00 -9.28
CA ASP A 570 -26.80 20.79 -8.06
C ASP A 570 -27.82 19.67 -8.34
N ALA A 571 -27.44 18.44 -8.01
CA ALA A 571 -28.28 17.27 -8.27
C ALA A 571 -29.52 17.23 -7.36
N ASP A 572 -29.44 17.83 -6.17
CA ASP A 572 -30.53 17.86 -5.20
C ASP A 572 -31.68 18.75 -5.69
N ASN A 573 -31.33 19.90 -6.28
CA ASN A 573 -32.29 20.82 -6.87
C ASN A 573 -32.61 20.52 -8.35
N ARG A 574 -31.88 19.59 -8.96
CA ARG A 574 -32.00 19.21 -10.38
C ARG A 574 -31.69 20.38 -11.32
N VAL A 575 -30.59 21.07 -11.03
CA VAL A 575 -30.17 22.27 -11.74
C VAL A 575 -28.69 22.20 -12.11
N VAL A 576 -28.35 22.72 -13.29
CA VAL A 576 -26.97 22.96 -13.72
C VAL A 576 -26.78 24.45 -13.91
N TYR A 577 -25.78 25.01 -13.23
CA TYR A 577 -25.38 26.41 -13.36
C TYR A 577 -24.11 26.55 -14.19
N ASP A 578 -23.96 27.71 -14.81
CA ASP A 578 -22.73 28.06 -15.51
C ASP A 578 -21.60 28.41 -14.55
N GLY A 579 -20.38 28.00 -14.86
CA GLY A 579 -19.19 28.29 -14.06
C GLY A 579 -19.20 27.72 -12.63
N LEU A 580 -18.31 28.25 -11.80
CA LEU A 580 -18.17 27.91 -10.39
C LEU A 580 -19.14 28.69 -9.52
N GLN A 581 -20.09 28.00 -8.89
CA GLN A 581 -20.99 28.60 -7.91
C GLN A 581 -20.49 28.35 -6.49
N SER A 582 -19.73 29.32 -5.97
CA SER A 582 -19.02 29.18 -4.68
C SER A 582 -19.94 28.92 -3.48
N GLU A 583 -21.18 29.40 -3.53
CA GLU A 583 -22.22 29.23 -2.49
C GLU A 583 -22.70 27.77 -2.35
N LEU A 584 -22.40 26.92 -3.34
CA LEU A 584 -22.71 25.50 -3.34
C LEU A 584 -21.49 24.63 -2.97
N LEU A 585 -20.30 25.21 -2.80
CA LEU A 585 -19.06 24.44 -2.54
C LEU A 585 -19.00 23.80 -1.16
N ASP A 586 -19.69 24.35 -0.17
CA ASP A 586 -19.85 23.72 1.15
C ASP A 586 -20.61 22.38 1.07
N ARG A 587 -21.24 22.10 -0.08
CA ARG A 587 -22.04 20.90 -0.36
C ARG A 587 -21.29 19.86 -1.21
N LEU A 588 -19.98 20.06 -1.44
CA LEU A 588 -19.17 19.06 -2.15
C LEU A 588 -19.14 17.76 -1.34
N PRO A 589 -19.56 16.61 -1.90
CA PRO A 589 -19.53 15.36 -1.18
C PRO A 589 -18.09 14.98 -0.86
N GLN A 590 -17.84 14.63 0.41
CA GLN A 590 -16.60 13.95 0.76
C GLN A 590 -16.65 12.54 0.17
N ARG A 591 -15.69 12.25 -0.71
CA ARG A 591 -15.59 10.93 -1.32
C ARG A 591 -15.16 9.93 -0.24
N PRO A 592 -15.88 8.82 -0.07
CA PRO A 592 -15.48 7.78 0.86
C PRO A 592 -14.15 7.18 0.41
N ASN A 593 -13.26 6.89 1.35
CA ASN A 593 -12.06 6.13 1.07
C ASN A 593 -12.43 4.65 0.91
N MET A 594 -12.75 4.24 -0.31
CA MET A 594 -13.20 2.86 -0.60
C MET A 594 -12.11 1.80 -0.34
N MET A 595 -10.84 2.21 -0.21
CA MET A 595 -9.77 1.28 0.19
C MET A 595 -9.82 0.94 1.67
N GLU A 596 -10.22 1.88 2.53
CA GLU A 596 -10.24 1.65 3.97
C GLU A 596 -11.30 0.60 4.31
N GLY A 597 -10.89 -0.45 5.02
CA GLY A 597 -11.76 -1.59 5.34
C GLY A 597 -11.85 -2.66 4.24
N SER A 598 -11.32 -2.42 3.04
CA SER A 598 -11.33 -3.41 1.95
C SER A 598 -10.49 -4.67 2.26
N PRO A 599 -10.78 -5.83 1.63
CA PRO A 599 -9.98 -7.06 1.80
C PRO A 599 -8.48 -6.88 1.52
N VAL A 600 -8.12 -6.13 0.48
CA VAL A 600 -6.71 -5.84 0.14
C VAL A 600 -6.06 -4.96 1.21
N PHE A 601 -6.76 -3.95 1.71
CA PHE A 601 -6.26 -3.08 2.77
C PHE A 601 -6.08 -3.83 4.09
N GLN A 602 -7.03 -4.69 4.46
CA GLN A 602 -6.89 -5.55 5.64
C GLN A 602 -5.71 -6.51 5.51
N THR A 603 -5.50 -7.08 4.31
CA THR A 603 -4.34 -7.92 4.03
C THR A 603 -3.04 -7.12 4.19
N LEU A 604 -2.99 -5.88 3.69
CA LEU A 604 -1.86 -4.98 3.91
C LEU A 604 -1.61 -4.79 5.40
N LEU A 605 -2.62 -4.40 6.18
CA LEU A 605 -2.47 -4.16 7.62
C LEU A 605 -1.97 -5.40 8.36
N ASN A 606 -2.50 -6.59 8.05
CA ASN A 606 -2.08 -7.85 8.65
C ASN A 606 -0.63 -8.17 8.32
N VAL A 607 -0.24 -8.08 7.05
CA VAL A 607 1.15 -8.28 6.62
C VAL A 607 2.07 -7.25 7.28
N ASN A 608 1.63 -5.99 7.36
CA ASN A 608 2.43 -4.89 7.89
C ASN A 608 2.82 -5.12 9.35
N ARG A 609 1.95 -5.75 10.16
CA ARG A 609 2.23 -6.12 11.57
C ARG A 609 3.47 -6.99 11.75
N HIS A 610 3.84 -7.76 10.73
CA HIS A 610 5.02 -8.63 10.72
C HIS A 610 6.25 -7.98 10.08
N ILE A 611 6.08 -6.83 9.41
CA ILE A 611 7.15 -6.20 8.63
C ILE A 611 7.69 -4.96 9.34
N THR A 612 6.85 -3.95 9.58
CA THR A 612 7.28 -2.58 9.89
C THR A 612 7.46 -2.24 11.37
N PRO A 613 6.71 -2.80 12.34
CA PRO A 613 6.85 -2.40 13.74
C PRO A 613 8.28 -2.65 14.25
N LEU A 614 8.90 -1.60 14.80
CA LEU A 614 10.21 -1.69 15.45
C LEU A 614 10.03 -1.88 16.96
N ARG A 615 10.35 -3.06 17.46
CA ARG A 615 10.21 -3.43 18.89
C ARG A 615 11.57 -3.45 19.59
N LEU A 616 12.63 -3.77 18.86
CA LEU A 616 14.01 -3.81 19.37
C LEU A 616 14.69 -2.42 19.34
N LEU A 617 14.40 -1.61 20.36
CA LEU A 617 14.86 -0.21 20.46
C LEU A 617 16.20 -0.03 21.19
N ASP A 618 16.55 -0.89 22.16
CA ASP A 618 17.79 -0.78 22.95
C ASP A 618 18.82 -1.86 22.56
N PRO A 619 19.89 -1.52 21.81
CA PRO A 619 21.01 -2.43 21.48
C PRO A 619 21.70 -3.06 22.68
N ASP A 620 21.73 -2.35 23.81
CA ASP A 620 22.36 -2.78 25.05
C ASP A 620 21.37 -3.50 25.99
N GLY A 621 20.12 -3.67 25.55
CA GLY A 621 19.07 -4.34 26.30
C GLY A 621 19.29 -5.85 26.35
N VAL A 622 18.89 -6.48 27.46
CA VAL A 622 18.95 -7.95 27.64
C VAL A 622 18.09 -8.67 26.59
N ASP A 623 17.04 -7.99 26.11
CA ASP A 623 16.14 -8.51 25.08
C ASP A 623 16.68 -8.41 23.66
N PHE A 624 17.85 -7.79 23.44
CA PHE A 624 18.48 -7.64 22.12
C PHE A 624 19.11 -8.94 21.62
N THR A 625 18.26 -9.91 21.29
CA THR A 625 18.64 -11.28 20.90
C THR A 625 17.91 -11.74 19.63
N PRO A 626 18.49 -12.68 18.85
CA PRO A 626 17.84 -13.23 17.66
C PRO A 626 16.43 -13.81 17.88
N ALA A 627 16.18 -14.41 19.04
CA ALA A 627 14.91 -15.05 19.38
C ALA A 627 13.78 -14.03 19.66
N ASN A 628 14.15 -12.81 20.02
CA ASN A 628 13.21 -11.72 20.30
C ASN A 628 12.90 -10.86 19.07
N CYS A 629 13.54 -11.10 17.93
CA CYS A 629 13.14 -10.47 16.68
C CYS A 629 11.76 -11.00 16.26
N LYS A 630 10.73 -10.15 16.29
CA LYS A 630 9.34 -10.54 15.94
C LYS A 630 8.87 -9.97 14.60
N THR A 631 9.59 -8.99 14.05
CA THR A 631 9.29 -8.37 12.75
C THR A 631 10.51 -8.38 11.83
N LEU A 632 10.29 -8.15 10.53
CA LEU A 632 11.39 -7.93 9.59
C LEU A 632 12.23 -6.69 9.97
N HIS A 633 11.60 -5.63 10.48
CA HIS A 633 12.32 -4.44 10.95
C HIS A 633 13.20 -4.75 12.17
N ASP A 634 12.73 -5.58 13.10
CA ASP A 634 13.53 -6.05 14.24
C ASP A 634 14.80 -6.80 13.77
N ILE A 635 14.66 -7.72 12.81
CA ILE A 635 15.80 -8.46 12.24
C ILE A 635 16.77 -7.50 11.55
N THR A 636 16.26 -6.60 10.72
CA THR A 636 17.03 -5.56 10.03
C THR A 636 17.86 -4.74 11.02
N ARG A 637 17.21 -4.25 12.10
CA ARG A 637 17.85 -3.47 13.15
C ARG A 637 18.92 -4.28 13.91
N PHE A 638 18.59 -5.51 14.30
CA PHE A 638 19.51 -6.41 15.00
C PHE A 638 20.76 -6.70 14.16
N CYS A 639 20.57 -7.07 12.90
CA CYS A 639 21.65 -7.44 12.00
C CYS A 639 22.53 -6.26 11.65
N HIS A 640 21.96 -5.07 11.42
CA HIS A 640 22.74 -3.86 11.22
C HIS A 640 23.66 -3.62 12.42
N GLU A 641 23.12 -3.63 13.64
CA GLU A 641 23.90 -3.41 14.85
C GLU A 641 25.00 -4.46 15.07
N LYS A 642 24.69 -5.75 14.92
CA LYS A 642 25.67 -6.82 15.09
C LYS A 642 26.71 -6.86 13.98
N SER A 643 26.34 -6.52 12.74
CA SER A 643 27.30 -6.48 11.61
C SER A 643 28.41 -5.47 11.86
N VAL A 644 28.05 -4.31 12.41
CA VAL A 644 28.98 -3.26 12.83
C VAL A 644 29.90 -3.79 13.94
N GLN A 645 29.33 -4.39 14.99
CA GLN A 645 30.10 -4.98 16.10
C GLN A 645 31.09 -6.06 15.64
N GLU A 646 30.68 -6.94 14.71
CA GLU A 646 31.51 -8.06 14.22
C GLU A 646 32.64 -7.61 13.29
N MET A 647 32.42 -6.55 12.51
CA MET A 647 33.48 -5.89 11.76
C MET A 647 34.55 -5.33 12.71
N PHE A 648 34.15 -4.79 13.87
CA PHE A 648 35.09 -4.28 14.88
C PHE A 648 35.81 -5.36 15.68
N SER A 649 35.13 -6.43 16.10
CA SER A 649 35.79 -7.52 16.83
C SER A 649 36.82 -8.24 15.97
N PHE A 650 36.53 -8.47 14.69
CA PHE A 650 37.52 -9.05 13.76
C PHE A 650 38.78 -8.18 13.65
N GLY A 651 38.58 -6.85 13.65
CA GLY A 651 39.62 -5.83 13.79
C GLY A 651 40.58 -6.05 14.95
N ARG A 652 40.03 -6.45 16.11
CA ARG A 652 40.75 -6.61 17.38
C ARG A 652 41.42 -7.98 17.56
N ASP A 653 40.79 -9.04 17.07
CA ASP A 653 41.17 -10.43 17.38
C ASP A 653 42.31 -10.97 16.49
N HIS A 654 42.63 -10.31 15.37
CA HIS A 654 43.56 -10.81 14.34
C HIS A 654 44.92 -10.07 14.26
N ASP A 655 45.28 -9.23 15.25
CA ASP A 655 46.59 -8.56 15.38
C ASP A 655 47.19 -8.12 14.03
N PHE A 656 46.58 -7.11 13.40
CA PHE A 656 47.03 -6.59 12.10
C PHE A 656 48.53 -6.33 12.10
N SER A 657 49.26 -6.98 11.18
CA SER A 657 50.69 -6.77 10.96
C SER A 657 50.99 -5.26 10.91
N PRO A 658 52.01 -4.74 11.65
CA PRO A 658 52.38 -3.31 11.68
C PRO A 658 52.87 -2.73 10.34
N ARG A 659 52.66 -3.45 9.22
CA ARG A 659 52.87 -3.00 7.84
C ARG A 659 51.60 -2.45 7.17
N SER A 660 50.40 -2.82 7.62
CA SER A 660 49.12 -2.40 7.02
C SER A 660 48.59 -1.07 7.58
N SER A 661 49.11 -0.62 8.73
CA SER A 661 48.80 0.70 9.30
C SER A 661 49.88 1.72 8.97
N LYS A 662 49.46 2.94 8.60
CA LYS A 662 50.34 4.08 8.29
C LYS A 662 50.23 5.12 9.40
N GLN A 663 51.35 5.59 9.93
CA GLN A 663 51.32 6.64 10.94
C GLN A 663 51.12 8.01 10.28
N LEU A 664 50.18 8.80 10.79
CA LEU A 664 49.87 10.14 10.29
C LEU A 664 51.00 11.11 10.64
N LYS A 665 51.48 11.85 9.65
CA LYS A 665 52.39 12.99 9.85
C LYS A 665 51.59 14.18 10.38
N THR A 666 51.74 14.49 11.67
CA THR A 666 51.03 15.60 12.31
C THR A 666 51.88 16.32 13.36
N ILE A 667 51.53 17.57 13.62
CA ILE A 667 52.07 18.44 14.68
C ILE A 667 51.34 18.28 16.02
N VAL A 668 50.21 17.57 16.04
CA VAL A 668 49.44 17.30 17.27
C VAL A 668 50.26 16.37 18.18
N PRO A 669 50.37 16.65 19.49
CA PRO A 669 51.17 15.84 20.42
C PRO A 669 50.50 14.49 20.68
N MET A 670 50.62 13.53 19.74
CA MET A 670 50.25 12.11 19.85
C MET A 670 50.55 11.37 18.54
N GLN A 671 50.76 10.05 18.61
CA GLN A 671 50.86 9.22 17.42
C GLN A 671 49.48 8.71 17.01
N TRP A 672 49.14 8.89 15.73
CA TRP A 672 47.89 8.47 15.12
C TRP A 672 48.19 7.52 13.98
N TRP A 673 47.51 6.38 13.95
CA TRP A 673 47.70 5.33 12.97
C TRP A 673 46.45 5.21 12.11
N ILE A 674 46.62 5.06 10.81
CA ILE A 674 45.52 4.99 9.85
C ILE A 674 45.58 3.65 9.14
N ILE A 675 44.44 2.97 9.14
CA ILE A 675 44.19 1.72 8.44
C ILE A 675 43.24 2.07 7.29
N ASN A 676 43.72 1.89 6.06
CA ASN A 676 42.89 2.05 4.88
C ASN A 676 42.05 0.79 4.66
N LEU A 677 40.73 0.95 4.52
CA LEU A 677 39.80 -0.16 4.29
C LEU A 677 39.66 -0.50 2.80
N ASP A 678 39.77 0.51 1.93
CA ASP A 678 39.66 0.36 0.46
C ASP A 678 40.13 1.66 -0.24
N ASP A 679 39.23 2.63 -0.37
CA ASP A 679 39.39 3.92 -1.06
C ASP A 679 39.61 5.10 -0.09
N GLY A 680 40.07 4.82 1.14
CA GLY A 680 40.33 5.84 2.16
C GLY A 680 41.58 6.68 1.89
N PHE A 681 42.45 6.24 0.97
CA PHE A 681 43.63 6.97 0.50
C PHE A 681 43.44 7.43 -0.95
N VAL A 682 43.98 8.60 -1.29
CA VAL A 682 44.01 9.09 -2.68
C VAL A 682 44.94 8.24 -3.55
N GLU A 683 46.09 7.86 -2.99
CA GLU A 683 47.11 6.97 -3.58
C GLU A 683 47.79 6.19 -2.44
N GLU A 684 48.21 4.95 -2.70
CA GLU A 684 48.80 4.10 -1.67
C GLU A 684 50.27 4.49 -1.38
N PRO A 685 50.61 4.92 -0.15
CA PRO A 685 51.95 5.39 0.16
C PRO A 685 52.92 4.21 0.38
N GLY A 686 54.04 4.18 -0.34
CA GLY A 686 55.08 3.16 -0.19
C GLY A 686 55.82 3.13 1.16
N GLY A 687 55.65 4.15 2.01
CA GLY A 687 56.33 4.28 3.32
C GLY A 687 55.45 3.90 4.52
N LYS A 688 56.00 3.97 5.74
CA LYS A 688 55.29 3.75 7.02
C LYS A 688 54.47 4.96 7.52
N MET A 689 54.63 6.11 6.87
CA MET A 689 54.00 7.38 7.24
C MET A 689 53.10 7.88 6.11
N ILE A 690 51.96 8.48 6.44
CA ILE A 690 51.03 9.12 5.49
C ILE A 690 50.81 10.59 5.87
N ALA A 691 50.70 11.47 4.88
CA ALA A 691 50.37 12.88 5.07
C ALA A 691 48.86 13.11 4.92
N LEU A 692 48.33 14.17 5.56
CA LEU A 692 46.89 14.43 5.62
C LEU A 692 46.26 14.67 4.24
N ASP A 693 47.01 15.25 3.30
CA ASP A 693 46.62 15.53 1.91
C ASP A 693 46.43 14.27 1.06
N LYS A 694 46.93 13.12 1.52
CA LYS A 694 46.77 11.82 0.85
C LYS A 694 45.58 11.00 1.38
N ILE A 695 44.79 11.57 2.29
CA ILE A 695 43.58 10.94 2.84
C ILE A 695 42.36 11.38 2.02
N ALA A 696 41.58 10.41 1.55
CA ALA A 696 40.35 10.62 0.78
C ALA A 696 39.08 10.54 1.63
N SER A 697 39.18 10.11 2.89
CA SER A 697 38.04 9.95 3.80
C SER A 697 37.49 11.29 4.29
N LEU A 698 36.31 11.68 3.77
CA LEU A 698 35.59 12.88 4.17
C LEU A 698 35.26 12.92 5.67
N PRO A 699 34.66 11.87 6.28
CA PRO A 699 34.34 11.90 7.71
C PRO A 699 35.57 11.95 8.61
N MET A 700 36.68 11.30 8.23
CA MET A 700 37.93 11.41 8.98
C MET A 700 38.48 12.83 8.94
N LEU A 701 38.54 13.44 7.75
CA LEU A 701 39.03 14.80 7.58
C LEU A 701 38.17 15.80 8.37
N ALA A 702 36.85 15.63 8.37
CA ALA A 702 35.92 16.43 9.17
C ALA A 702 36.20 16.33 10.67
N LEU A 703 36.32 15.10 11.19
CA LEU A 703 36.68 14.87 12.60
C LEU A 703 38.06 15.47 12.93
N TRP A 704 39.02 15.34 12.01
CA TRP A 704 40.38 15.84 12.18
C TRP A 704 40.44 17.38 12.23
N ARG A 705 39.64 18.08 11.40
CA ARG A 705 39.51 19.55 11.47
C ARG A 705 39.11 20.02 12.87
N GLY A 706 38.18 19.30 13.50
CA GLY A 706 37.76 19.54 14.88
C GLY A 706 38.88 19.36 15.90
N ILE A 707 39.65 18.28 15.76
CA ILE A 707 40.78 17.94 16.65
C ILE A 707 41.85 19.04 16.67
N VAL A 708 42.07 19.72 15.53
CA VAL A 708 43.12 20.73 15.37
C VAL A 708 42.61 22.18 15.45
N ALA A 709 41.30 22.39 15.57
CA ALA A 709 40.68 23.72 15.52
C ALA A 709 41.22 24.67 16.59
N TYR A 710 41.50 24.14 17.79
CA TYR A 710 42.12 24.88 18.88
C TYR A 710 43.30 24.09 19.44
N SER A 711 44.38 24.80 19.82
CA SER A 711 45.52 24.17 20.48
C SER A 711 45.13 23.66 21.86
N TRP A 712 45.40 22.39 22.15
CA TRP A 712 45.23 21.85 23.49
C TRP A 712 46.35 22.34 24.41
N GLU A 713 46.01 23.12 25.43
CA GLU A 713 46.95 23.80 26.34
C GLU A 713 47.61 22.88 27.40
N GLY A 714 47.31 21.58 27.38
CA GLY A 714 47.80 20.64 28.40
C GLY A 714 46.72 20.21 29.40
N PRO A 715 47.04 19.25 30.30
CA PRO A 715 46.14 18.86 31.36
C PRO A 715 45.98 20.02 32.36
N PRO A 716 44.78 20.27 32.88
CA PRO A 716 44.58 21.35 33.85
C PRO A 716 45.40 21.09 35.13
N CYS A 717 45.99 22.15 35.72
CA CYS A 717 46.80 22.05 36.92
C CYS A 717 45.99 21.46 38.10
N VAL A 718 46.42 20.32 38.62
CA VAL A 718 45.79 19.65 39.77
C VAL A 718 46.39 20.21 41.06
N ASP A 719 45.54 20.60 42.02
CA ASP A 719 45.97 21.02 43.36
C ASP A 719 46.70 19.85 44.08
N CYS A 720 47.75 20.11 44.87
CA CYS A 720 48.60 19.06 45.48
C CYS A 720 47.81 18.05 46.32
N LYS A 721 46.69 18.47 46.93
CA LYS A 721 45.75 17.59 47.63
C LYS A 721 44.93 16.68 46.70
N GLY A 722 44.57 17.17 45.51
CA GLY A 722 43.86 16.42 44.49
C GLY A 722 44.72 15.30 43.89
N PHE A 723 46.00 15.58 43.61
CA PHE A 723 46.94 14.61 43.07
C PHE A 723 47.25 13.47 44.05
N MET A 724 47.42 13.78 45.35
CA MET A 724 47.63 12.76 46.39
C MET A 724 46.41 11.85 46.59
N SER A 725 45.19 12.37 46.42
CA SER A 725 43.96 11.55 46.50
C SER A 725 43.84 10.54 45.36
N VAL A 726 44.32 10.91 44.16
CA VAL A 726 44.34 10.03 42.98
C VAL A 726 45.38 8.92 43.12
N LEU A 727 46.57 9.23 43.64
CA LEU A 727 47.62 8.23 43.95
C LEU A 727 47.20 7.26 45.06
N PHE A 728 46.51 7.76 46.10
CA PHE A 728 46.05 6.91 47.21
C PHE A 728 44.93 5.95 46.76
N GLN A 729 43.97 6.43 45.95
CA GLN A 729 42.88 5.59 45.43
C GLN A 729 43.37 4.53 44.44
N SER A 730 44.38 4.83 43.63
CA SER A 730 44.98 3.86 42.70
C SER A 730 45.83 2.79 43.39
N ALA A 731 46.37 3.07 44.59
CA ALA A 731 47.06 2.06 45.42
C ALA A 731 46.10 1.10 46.15
N THR A 732 44.84 1.48 46.37
CA THR A 732 43.88 0.70 47.17
C THR A 732 42.86 -0.11 46.37
N ASN A 733 42.72 0.11 45.06
CA ASN A 733 41.69 -0.53 44.24
C ASN A 733 42.31 -1.54 43.26
N ARG A 734 42.20 -2.85 43.54
CA ARG A 734 42.69 -3.92 42.65
C ARG A 734 41.98 -3.98 41.28
N ASN A 735 40.80 -3.36 41.15
CA ASN A 735 40.11 -3.19 39.86
C ASN A 735 40.74 -2.10 38.95
N LEU A 736 41.80 -1.43 39.42
CA LEU A 736 42.66 -0.56 38.61
C LEU A 736 43.94 -1.26 38.14
N GLU A 737 44.11 -2.56 38.41
CA GLU A 737 45.09 -3.36 37.66
C GLU A 737 44.64 -3.43 36.19
N PRO A 738 45.51 -3.08 35.22
CA PRO A 738 45.18 -3.24 33.82
C PRO A 738 45.00 -4.73 33.56
N ALA A 739 43.76 -5.17 33.36
CA ALA A 739 43.48 -6.46 32.74
C ALA A 739 44.33 -6.55 31.46
N ALA A 740 45.22 -7.54 31.43
CA ALA A 740 46.21 -7.87 30.41
C ALA A 740 46.26 -6.90 29.21
N ALA A 741 47.36 -6.14 29.12
CA ALA A 741 47.70 -5.33 27.96
C ALA A 741 47.60 -6.16 26.67
N SER A 742 46.52 -5.98 25.90
CA SER A 742 46.52 -6.36 24.48
C SER A 742 47.47 -5.39 23.78
N GLN A 743 48.35 -5.92 22.91
CA GLN A 743 49.50 -5.19 22.36
C GLN A 743 49.12 -3.99 21.45
N PHE A 744 47.81 -3.77 21.19
CA PHE A 744 47.27 -2.60 20.48
C PHE A 744 46.64 -1.54 21.40
N SER A 745 46.57 -1.77 22.70
CA SER A 745 45.83 -0.95 23.66
C SER A 745 46.50 0.38 24.05
N GLU A 746 47.56 0.79 23.37
CA GLU A 746 48.36 2.00 23.67
C GLU A 746 48.34 3.08 22.57
N ARG A 747 47.64 2.89 21.43
CA ARG A 747 47.73 3.79 20.26
C ARG A 747 46.36 4.26 19.74
N ASN A 748 46.33 5.44 19.10
CA ASN A 748 45.12 5.98 18.46
C ASN A 748 45.01 5.47 17.02
N TYR A 749 43.89 4.83 16.66
CA TYR A 749 43.67 4.25 15.34
C TYR A 749 42.46 4.85 14.63
N PHE A 750 42.68 5.23 13.38
CA PHE A 750 41.67 5.55 12.39
C PHE A 750 41.53 4.37 11.43
N MET A 751 40.30 3.90 11.22
CA MET A 751 39.94 2.97 10.15
C MET A 751 39.06 3.73 9.16
N ILE A 752 39.47 3.83 7.90
CA ILE A 752 38.83 4.75 6.96
C ILE A 752 38.55 4.15 5.58
N SER A 753 37.43 4.58 5.00
CA SER A 753 37.14 4.55 3.56
C SER A 753 36.73 5.97 3.12
N LYS A 754 36.47 6.21 1.84
CA LYS A 754 36.08 7.54 1.35
C LYS A 754 34.91 8.17 2.12
N HIS A 755 33.93 7.36 2.50
CA HIS A 755 32.71 7.79 3.19
C HIS A 755 32.58 7.27 4.62
N PHE A 756 33.52 6.47 5.12
CA PHE A 756 33.45 5.88 6.46
C PHE A 756 34.69 6.23 7.29
N CYS A 757 34.48 6.49 8.58
CA CYS A 757 35.56 6.67 9.54
C CYS A 757 35.19 6.03 10.88
N ASN A 758 36.11 5.23 11.41
CA ASN A 758 36.08 4.83 12.81
C ASN A 758 37.37 5.27 13.50
N LEU A 759 37.25 5.99 14.60
CA LEU A 759 38.33 6.34 15.50
C LEU A 759 38.18 5.52 16.79
N GLN A 760 39.23 4.80 17.15
CA GLN A 760 39.42 4.29 18.51
C GLN A 760 40.61 5.00 19.14
N SER A 761 40.36 5.62 20.29
CA SER A 761 41.37 6.38 21.00
C SER A 761 41.37 6.04 22.49
N ARG A 762 42.58 5.83 23.03
CA ARG A 762 42.81 5.66 24.46
C ARG A 762 43.74 6.76 24.95
N PHE A 763 43.22 7.64 25.80
CA PHE A 763 43.98 8.71 26.43
C PHE A 763 44.24 8.37 27.90
N GLY A 764 45.24 7.52 28.16
CA GLY A 764 45.55 7.04 29.51
C GLY A 764 44.40 6.22 30.11
N TYR A 765 43.64 6.82 31.03
CA TYR A 765 42.47 6.21 31.68
C TYR A 765 41.12 6.54 31.00
N HIS A 766 41.13 7.24 29.86
CA HIS A 766 39.93 7.54 29.04
C HIS A 766 39.89 6.70 27.77
N PHE A 767 38.71 6.21 27.44
CA PHE A 767 38.42 5.50 26.21
C PHE A 767 37.35 6.25 25.43
N THR A 768 37.64 6.51 24.16
CA THR A 768 36.73 7.21 23.26
C THR A 768 36.66 6.48 21.94
N SER A 769 35.45 6.30 21.42
CA SER A 769 35.19 5.76 20.10
C SER A 769 34.28 6.70 19.32
N VAL A 770 34.63 6.96 18.06
CA VAL A 770 33.78 7.66 17.09
C VAL A 770 33.62 6.75 15.89
N GLU A 771 32.40 6.53 15.44
CA GLU A 771 32.09 5.87 14.17
C GLU A 771 31.18 6.77 13.36
N ALA A 772 31.45 6.90 12.06
CA ALA A 772 30.61 7.68 11.19
C ALA A 772 30.62 7.19 9.74
N LEU A 773 29.44 7.29 9.13
CA LEU A 773 29.23 7.15 7.69
C LEU A 773 28.68 8.47 7.16
N ALA A 774 29.40 9.07 6.22
CA ALA A 774 29.07 10.34 5.56
C ALA A 774 29.18 10.14 4.04
N GLY A 775 28.04 9.79 3.43
CA GLY A 775 27.88 9.56 2.00
C GLY A 775 26.71 10.34 1.39
N PRO A 776 26.50 10.19 0.07
CA PRO A 776 25.54 11.00 -0.68
C PRO A 776 24.07 10.68 -0.39
N ARG A 777 23.79 9.64 0.40
CA ARG A 777 22.43 9.21 0.74
C ARG A 777 22.14 9.53 2.20
N PRO A 778 21.29 10.53 2.50
CA PRO A 778 21.07 11.02 3.87
C PRO A 778 20.62 9.94 4.86
N ARG A 779 19.70 9.07 4.41
CA ARG A 779 19.16 7.93 5.19
C ARG A 779 20.22 6.91 5.64
N GLU A 780 21.37 6.87 4.97
CA GLU A 780 22.46 5.94 5.30
C GLU A 780 23.42 6.56 6.32
N ASN A 781 23.44 7.88 6.45
CA ASN A 781 24.46 8.56 7.23
C ASN A 781 24.18 8.51 8.72
N TYR A 782 25.24 8.35 9.50
CA TYR A 782 25.14 8.34 10.96
C TYR A 782 26.46 8.74 11.63
N ILE A 783 26.35 9.12 12.90
CA ILE A 783 27.46 9.25 13.85
C ILE A 783 27.11 8.47 15.11
N ARG A 784 28.03 7.63 15.57
CA ARG A 784 27.99 6.99 16.88
C ARG A 784 29.22 7.42 17.67
N PHE A 785 28.99 7.91 18.88
CA PHE A 785 30.04 8.35 19.76
C PHE A 785 29.91 7.68 21.12
N GLN A 786 31.03 7.17 21.61
CA GLN A 786 31.12 6.57 22.93
C GLN A 786 32.29 7.18 23.69
N PHE A 787 32.05 7.47 24.96
CA PHE A 787 33.00 8.07 25.88
C PHE A 787 32.93 7.37 27.23
N LYS A 788 34.06 6.90 27.77
CA LYS A 788 34.12 6.21 29.06
C LYS A 788 35.43 6.42 29.82
N GLY A 789 35.37 6.35 31.14
CA GLY A 789 36.53 6.17 32.03
C GLY A 789 37.03 7.45 32.69
N GLY A 790 38.17 7.36 33.39
CA GLY A 790 38.87 8.52 33.96
C GLY A 790 39.82 8.27 35.11
N ALA A 791 40.56 9.32 35.46
CA ALA A 791 41.63 9.27 36.45
C ALA A 791 41.18 9.82 37.83
N ALA A 792 40.00 10.45 37.89
CA ALA A 792 39.41 10.98 39.12
C ALA A 792 38.53 9.94 39.86
N ASP A 793 37.91 10.33 40.97
CA ASP A 793 36.91 9.49 41.66
C ASP A 793 35.62 9.34 40.82
N HIS A 794 34.82 8.32 41.15
CA HIS A 794 33.62 7.95 40.39
C HIS A 794 32.63 9.11 40.21
N HIS A 795 32.44 9.95 41.23
CA HIS A 795 31.50 11.07 41.16
C HIS A 795 31.93 12.12 40.11
N ARG A 796 33.23 12.38 39.98
CA ARG A 796 33.75 13.32 38.97
C ARG A 796 33.73 12.74 37.56
N LYS A 797 33.95 11.43 37.41
CA LYS A 797 33.80 10.76 36.09
C LYS A 797 32.37 10.82 35.57
N VAL A 798 31.39 10.55 36.44
CA VAL A 798 29.95 10.65 36.12
C VAL A 798 29.58 12.08 35.74
N ARG A 799 30.04 13.09 36.51
CA ARG A 799 29.81 14.51 36.17
C ARG A 799 30.34 14.87 34.78
N ARG A 800 31.53 14.38 34.41
CA ARG A 800 32.08 14.62 33.08
C ARG A 800 31.28 13.92 31.98
N ALA A 801 30.85 12.68 32.20
CA ALA A 801 30.02 11.96 31.24
C ALA A 801 28.70 12.70 30.96
N ARG A 802 28.04 13.23 32.01
CA ARG A 802 26.87 14.12 31.88
C ARG A 802 27.19 15.42 31.16
N PHE A 803 28.27 16.08 31.54
CA PHE A 803 28.74 17.31 30.90
C PHE A 803 28.92 17.16 29.38
N VAL A 804 29.52 16.06 28.92
CA VAL A 804 29.69 15.80 27.48
C VAL A 804 28.34 15.50 26.82
N GLY A 805 27.49 14.71 27.48
CA GLY A 805 26.14 14.40 26.97
C GLY A 805 25.29 15.66 26.75
N GLU A 806 25.23 16.54 27.76
CA GLU A 806 24.47 17.79 27.68
C GLU A 806 24.94 18.72 26.55
N ILE A 807 26.26 18.80 26.32
CA ILE A 807 26.80 19.61 25.20
C ILE A 807 26.35 19.00 23.87
N LEU A 808 26.40 17.68 23.71
CA LEU A 808 26.03 17.02 22.46
C LEU A 808 24.52 17.09 22.18
N ASP A 809 23.67 17.03 23.22
CA ASP A 809 22.22 17.23 23.08
C ASP A 809 21.90 18.61 22.44
N GLU A 810 22.62 19.67 22.81
CA GLU A 810 22.45 21.02 22.23
C GLU A 810 22.74 21.07 20.72
N PHE A 811 23.53 20.13 20.18
CA PHE A 811 23.87 20.03 18.76
C PHE A 811 23.09 18.93 18.01
N GLY A 812 22.02 18.41 18.61
CA GLY A 812 21.07 17.51 17.96
C GLY A 812 21.42 16.02 18.06
N PHE A 813 22.40 15.64 18.88
CA PHE A 813 22.65 14.23 19.18
C PHE A 813 21.61 13.70 20.17
N GLN A 814 21.26 12.43 20.04
CA GLN A 814 20.53 11.70 21.07
C GLN A 814 21.55 11.10 22.04
N THR A 815 21.63 11.62 23.28
CA THR A 815 22.59 11.11 24.26
C THR A 815 21.97 10.23 25.35
N ARG A 816 22.78 9.29 25.87
CA ARG A 816 22.47 8.42 27.01
C ARG A 816 23.69 8.31 27.90
N VAL A 817 23.52 8.58 29.19
CA VAL A 817 24.60 8.49 30.19
C VAL A 817 24.29 7.36 31.17
N ARG A 818 25.19 6.38 31.29
CA ARG A 818 25.12 5.29 32.27
C ARG A 818 26.42 5.31 33.09
N GLU A 819 26.32 5.72 34.35
CA GLU A 819 27.48 5.91 35.24
C GLU A 819 28.57 6.81 34.63
N ASP A 820 29.77 6.28 34.37
CA ASP A 820 30.92 6.99 33.79
C ASP A 820 31.02 6.83 32.26
N ALA A 821 30.03 6.18 31.64
CA ALA A 821 29.93 6.00 30.20
C ALA A 821 28.83 6.91 29.61
N MET A 822 29.16 7.56 28.50
CA MET A 822 28.24 8.36 27.70
C MET A 822 28.23 7.83 26.27
N PHE A 823 27.03 7.73 25.72
CA PHE A 823 26.75 7.30 24.36
C PHE A 823 25.96 8.41 23.66
N ALA A 824 26.34 8.77 22.44
CA ALA A 824 25.65 9.75 21.63
C ALA A 824 25.46 9.22 20.21
N ARG A 825 24.29 9.50 19.61
CA ARG A 825 23.92 9.04 18.27
C ARG A 825 23.28 10.16 17.45
N LEU A 826 23.56 10.14 16.15
CA LEU A 826 22.92 10.99 15.14
C LEU A 826 22.69 10.12 13.88
N ASP A 827 21.52 10.16 13.28
CA ASP A 827 21.16 9.37 12.08
C ASP A 827 20.36 10.25 11.09
N ASP A 828 20.21 9.76 9.85
CA ASP A 828 19.29 10.30 8.83
C ASP A 828 19.50 11.80 8.54
N CYS A 829 20.75 12.15 8.23
CA CYS A 829 21.18 13.53 7.98
C CYS A 829 21.96 13.62 6.67
N ASP A 830 21.89 14.77 6.01
CA ASP A 830 22.69 15.03 4.81
C ASP A 830 24.20 14.93 5.09
N GLN A 831 24.98 14.59 4.06
CA GLN A 831 26.42 14.39 4.19
C GLN A 831 27.12 15.60 4.81
N GLU A 832 26.76 16.80 4.36
CA GLU A 832 27.34 18.05 4.85
C GLU A 832 27.05 18.28 6.34
N PHE A 833 25.83 17.94 6.78
CA PHE A 833 25.45 18.06 8.18
C PHE A 833 26.25 17.10 9.07
N ILE A 834 26.47 15.87 8.60
CA ILE A 834 27.28 14.88 9.32
C ILE A 834 28.73 15.33 9.43
N GLU A 835 29.31 15.86 8.35
CA GLU A 835 30.66 16.44 8.37
C GLU A 835 30.77 17.61 9.36
N ASP A 836 29.78 18.50 9.41
CA ASP A 836 29.73 19.61 10.38
C ASP A 836 29.69 19.09 11.83
N ARG A 837 28.88 18.07 12.10
CA ARG A 837 28.76 17.47 13.44
C ARG A 837 29.99 16.68 13.85
N LEU A 838 30.68 16.04 12.91
CA LEU A 838 31.97 15.38 13.17
C LEU A 838 33.06 16.39 13.54
N GLU A 839 33.06 17.57 12.93
CA GLU A 839 34.01 18.63 13.26
C GLU A 839 33.83 19.13 14.70
N LEU A 840 32.58 19.33 15.15
CA LEU A 840 32.29 19.66 16.55
C LEU A 840 32.73 18.54 17.51
N LEU A 841 32.45 17.29 17.12
CA LEU A 841 32.79 16.12 17.92
C LEU A 841 34.31 15.97 18.09
N GLY A 842 35.10 16.32 17.07
CA GLY A 842 36.57 16.31 17.14
C GLY A 842 37.11 17.29 18.18
N HIS A 843 36.52 18.48 18.28
CA HIS A 843 36.87 19.48 19.30
C HIS A 843 36.52 18.98 20.71
N ILE A 844 35.31 18.44 20.89
CA ILE A 844 34.85 17.88 22.16
C ILE A 844 35.78 16.73 22.61
N LEU A 845 36.18 15.86 21.69
CA LEU A 845 37.05 14.71 21.96
C LEU A 845 38.38 15.12 22.61
N ILE A 846 38.99 16.23 22.16
CA ILE A 846 40.28 16.71 22.70
C ILE A 846 40.09 17.59 23.94
N HIS A 847 39.14 18.51 23.91
CA HIS A 847 39.01 19.54 24.95
C HIS A 847 38.28 19.08 26.22
N THR A 848 37.67 17.90 26.21
CA THR A 848 37.07 17.27 27.39
C THR A 848 37.98 16.26 28.08
N ARG A 849 39.21 16.11 27.56
CA ARG A 849 40.24 15.25 28.15
C ARG A 849 40.64 15.74 29.54
N GLN A 850 40.65 14.83 30.52
CA GLN A 850 41.13 15.08 31.89
C GLN A 850 40.41 16.20 32.66
N LEU A 851 39.29 16.72 32.15
CA LEU A 851 38.45 17.65 32.91
C LEU A 851 37.88 17.03 34.19
N ASP A 852 37.73 15.69 34.23
CA ASP A 852 37.31 14.96 35.43
C ASP A 852 38.22 15.24 36.64
N MET A 853 39.50 15.57 36.40
CA MET A 853 40.46 15.87 37.47
C MET A 853 40.11 17.15 38.24
N ILE A 854 39.46 18.12 37.58
CA ILE A 854 39.18 19.46 38.13
C ILE A 854 37.69 19.75 38.32
N MET A 855 36.79 18.86 37.88
CA MET A 855 35.32 18.99 38.03
C MET A 855 34.82 18.67 39.46
N ASN A 856 35.46 19.26 40.47
CA ASN A 856 35.11 19.07 41.88
C ASN A 856 33.93 19.95 42.34
N LYS A 857 33.71 21.10 41.71
CA LYS A 857 32.65 22.07 42.00
C LYS A 857 31.84 22.39 40.74
N GLU A 858 30.56 22.70 40.94
CA GLU A 858 29.63 23.01 39.84
C GLU A 858 30.05 24.27 39.05
N ASP A 859 30.54 25.31 39.73
CA ASP A 859 31.01 26.54 39.08
C ASP A 859 32.11 26.28 38.03
N VAL A 860 32.99 25.31 38.29
CA VAL A 860 34.05 24.91 37.37
C VAL A 860 33.46 24.20 36.15
N VAL A 861 32.49 23.31 36.36
CA VAL A 861 31.78 22.61 35.27
C VAL A 861 31.10 23.63 34.35
N GLN A 862 30.38 24.58 34.92
CA GLN A 862 29.68 25.63 34.16
C GLN A 862 30.63 26.56 33.41
N PHE A 863 31.76 26.92 34.02
CA PHE A 863 32.80 27.70 33.34
C PHE A 863 33.33 27.01 32.08
N TYR A 864 33.70 25.72 32.18
CA TYR A 864 34.17 24.95 31.03
C TYR A 864 33.06 24.69 30.01
N LYS A 865 31.80 24.51 30.46
CA LYS A 865 30.64 24.34 29.56
C LYS A 865 30.48 25.57 28.68
N LYS A 866 30.43 26.76 29.29
CA LYS A 866 30.32 28.03 28.58
C LYS A 866 31.50 28.25 27.62
N ARG A 867 32.72 27.94 28.06
CA ARG A 867 33.92 28.08 27.22
C ARG A 867 33.87 27.19 25.98
N ILE A 868 33.53 25.91 26.14
CA ILE A 868 33.45 24.96 25.02
C ILE A 868 32.30 25.35 24.07
N LEU A 869 31.12 25.68 24.60
CA LEU A 869 29.99 26.13 23.77
C LEU A 869 30.34 27.37 22.95
N GLN A 870 31.03 28.36 23.52
CA GLN A 870 31.50 29.55 22.79
C GLN A 870 32.48 29.19 21.66
N GLN A 871 33.40 28.24 21.90
CA GLN A 871 34.33 27.78 20.87
C GLN A 871 33.62 27.05 19.73
N LEU A 872 32.68 26.16 20.07
CA LEU A 872 31.87 25.42 19.09
C LEU A 872 31.01 26.36 18.24
N GLN A 873 30.36 27.35 18.87
CA GLN A 873 29.58 28.36 18.15
C GLN A 873 30.45 29.17 17.20
N ALA A 874 31.64 29.61 17.65
CA ALA A 874 32.58 30.35 16.82
C ALA A 874 33.10 29.54 15.62
N MET A 875 33.29 28.23 15.77
CA MET A 875 33.63 27.33 14.66
C MET A 875 32.52 27.27 13.61
N MET A 876 31.26 27.13 14.05
CA MET A 876 30.11 27.14 13.15
C MET A 876 29.94 28.48 12.43
N ASP A 877 30.08 29.60 13.14
CA ASP A 877 29.95 30.95 12.58
C ASP A 877 31.05 31.26 11.54
N ALA A 878 32.28 30.84 11.81
CA ALA A 878 33.39 30.99 10.87
C ALA A 878 33.15 30.20 9.58
N LYS A 879 32.61 28.98 9.70
CA LYS A 879 32.28 28.10 8.56
C LYS A 879 31.12 28.65 7.74
N ASN A 880 30.05 29.13 8.39
CA ASN A 880 28.93 29.78 7.72
C ASN A 880 29.35 31.05 6.95
N LYS A 881 30.28 31.84 7.51
CA LYS A 881 30.86 33.00 6.80
C LYS A 881 31.74 32.59 5.61
N ALA A 882 32.50 31.50 5.71
CA ALA A 882 33.28 30.98 4.59
C ALA A 882 32.38 30.47 3.44
N ARG A 883 31.31 29.74 3.77
CA ARG A 883 30.28 29.29 2.80
C ARG A 883 29.58 30.46 2.11
N SER A 884 29.19 31.48 2.87
CA SER A 884 28.57 32.69 2.31
C SER A 884 29.49 33.47 1.37
N ARG A 885 30.82 33.42 1.58
CA ARG A 885 31.80 34.05 0.68
C ARG A 885 32.03 33.23 -0.59
N ALA A 886 32.15 31.90 -0.47
CA ALA A 886 32.28 31.01 -1.63
C ALA A 886 31.05 31.08 -2.56
N ALA A 887 29.83 31.12 -2.00
CA ALA A 887 28.59 31.30 -2.76
C ALA A 887 28.43 32.71 -3.39
N HIS A 888 29.25 33.69 -2.97
CA HIS A 888 29.34 35.03 -3.57
C HIS A 888 30.47 35.13 -4.62
N GLU A 889 31.43 34.21 -4.62
CA GLU A 889 32.51 34.13 -5.62
C GLU A 889 32.16 33.16 -6.77
N GLU A 890 31.22 32.23 -6.57
CA GLU A 890 30.62 31.38 -7.63
C GLU A 890 29.41 32.02 -8.35
N LYS A 891 28.90 33.15 -7.85
CA LYS A 891 27.93 34.01 -8.54
C LYS A 891 28.64 35.18 -9.22
#